data_AF-A0A7C1GP01-F1
#
_entry.id   AF-A0A7C1GP01-F1
#
_cell.length_a   1.000
_cell.length_b   1.000
_cell.length_c   1.000
_cell.angle_alpha   90.00
_cell.angle_beta   90.00
_cell.angle_gamma   90.00
#
_symmetry.space_group_name_H-M   'P 1'
#
loop_
_entity.id
_entity.type
_entity.pdbx_description
1 polymer ?
#
loop_
_entity_poly.entity_id
_entity_poly.type
_entity_poly.pdbx_seq_one_letter_code
_entity_poly.pdbx_strand_id
1 'polypeptide(L)'
;MFITKFVNVPDEILRAREDGMLVVFAGAGVSMGPPSCLPNFPQLVKQIAEQCAEDFSERKHPAFDEYLGELDIKYGMVNERARAIIGRSDSFPNILHRDISQLFTADNLRIVTTNFDRHFSTAIEKLKAEEHFDMLPNEFSAPALPRGDKFKGVVYLHGNIAQDAEELIVTDTDFGRAYLSEGWASDFVRALYSSDYTILFIGYSHSDPMLKYLARGLRIRKNNKFSFVSGKEIRKGKDAFWSSLGVGVIPFPMSNKKNKGLFFRLEEAVSELARQFSMGFLDHTYRIQSIARAKPPIRNEETDYIHYILKRVDLAKQFCSEALSYDWLEWASINGILDSLFSPNLTELTEIEKVLSDWLAEIASQDTSLKTIKLIASQRKDIHPEVVYYLVRALVYKETPRNAKNDCILSEWLTLILDKSRSITIYPLEWIIDILEKKFSALNRSLVLTVTDFLFRFVDNRQSSVFEDLLFHNVKPLANEITIKEFWQRILKPKLSELSGDLLELLTYKFVSIFNKLKATGSVDENWDHFSVMRSSIEKQESAREESIDLLIDILREAIDFQIMNSDPDRLLHYNNWKHSKMSLLERLFLYCVKKDDYYSNDEKVNAILQSDWLFKSSLEVEVQAILTESSKLSQNTVLSLEECLAYKEKEIRALNDGEKKRAFYHELYNRLLWTKESENSTDYVNNTVTRIEEQYGFKPSTEVLKPGVRSYPVTFVSPKSVDELRRMPFPELIELMSRFAAPVHKQEEDRVLEYSNYAILNQVTEIVSTDWKYAESLLEYLNQSELNKSLWHALSYGLTKAKKESVHWDSVIEQLSSTRHKDEIIAEIAMILESFPREDLTISSSLLQKGMELAIYCFERLRNNEKSVFLTEEKKPEWLMRAINQPSGRLVIFMIIVLYNAVNRNDNDKELRLKIIEFLERILSGKTFSDGIGRIIIASQLHVLYYIDQDWCKSKVVTSFDWKKPKRAVQAWCGFLGWSNYNIPLLKAIQKYIKQTIEKIDLINERYTPRFYSLLSDVLFFLLDGEDRDRFLRFIVATGNQMLLEGLHKSIKARMKDLEEEKAQDAWKNWIEEYISDRANGKYAKNFSFEEARITIDMLSEHEGLFREGAGLLAEAVGTKGDQDDWWMPEFLNDKELCEENTDLCAELLSKWLKTKNQVYLAQNRRASVDSVIERCKDEDLKRTLIEECIRLRIRDC
;
A
#
# COMPACT_ATOMS: atom_id res chain seq x y z
N MET A 1 -18.02 26.02 18.04
CA MET A 1 -17.08 26.99 17.48
C MET A 1 -17.44 28.44 17.87
N PHE A 2 -16.58 29.13 18.61
CA PHE A 2 -16.63 30.58 18.83
C PHE A 2 -16.36 31.31 17.51
N ILE A 3 -17.42 31.86 16.93
CA ILE A 3 -17.32 32.73 15.74
C ILE A 3 -16.97 34.17 16.12
N THR A 4 -17.35 34.58 17.34
CA THR A 4 -16.97 35.86 17.93
C THR A 4 -16.64 35.64 19.40
N LYS A 5 -16.10 36.66 20.07
CA LYS A 5 -15.79 36.64 21.52
C LYS A 5 -16.96 36.21 22.41
N PHE A 6 -18.20 36.34 21.94
CA PHE A 6 -19.39 36.16 22.76
C PHE A 6 -20.33 35.06 22.28
N VAL A 7 -20.13 34.53 21.07
CA VAL A 7 -21.11 33.66 20.41
C VAL A 7 -20.43 32.39 19.92
N ASN A 8 -20.91 31.25 20.43
CA ASN A 8 -20.46 29.91 20.08
C ASN A 8 -21.55 29.21 19.26
N VAL A 9 -21.22 28.84 18.02
CA VAL A 9 -22.11 28.14 17.09
C VAL A 9 -21.78 26.64 17.08
N PRO A 10 -22.79 25.76 17.16
CA PRO A 10 -22.62 24.31 17.03
C PRO A 10 -22.00 23.88 15.69
N ASP A 11 -21.10 22.90 15.71
CA ASP A 11 -20.40 22.36 14.53
C ASP A 11 -21.37 21.73 13.51
N GLU A 12 -22.56 21.30 13.95
CA GLU A 12 -23.64 20.80 13.11
C GLU A 12 -24.09 21.82 12.05
N ILE A 13 -24.09 23.12 12.38
CA ILE A 13 -24.51 24.17 11.45
C ILE A 13 -23.47 24.35 10.34
N LEU A 14 -22.18 24.26 10.68
CA LEU A 14 -21.08 24.35 9.72
C LEU A 14 -21.13 23.19 8.73
N ARG A 15 -21.26 21.96 9.24
CA ARG A 15 -21.39 20.74 8.42
C ARG A 15 -22.63 20.79 7.52
N ALA A 16 -23.78 21.17 8.09
CA ALA A 16 -25.01 21.29 7.31
C ALA A 16 -24.89 22.31 6.18
N ARG A 17 -24.09 23.36 6.35
CA ARG A 17 -23.81 24.31 5.27
C ARG A 17 -22.92 23.72 4.18
N GLU A 18 -21.87 23.00 4.54
CA GLU A 18 -20.96 22.32 3.60
C GLU A 18 -21.71 21.26 2.79
N ASP A 19 -22.60 20.50 3.43
CA ASP A 19 -23.44 19.48 2.80
C ASP A 19 -24.62 20.06 1.98
N GLY A 20 -24.82 21.39 2.00
CA GLY A 20 -25.95 22.04 1.33
C GLY A 20 -27.31 21.72 1.95
N MET A 21 -27.34 21.38 3.24
CA MET A 21 -28.49 20.94 4.05
C MET A 21 -28.94 21.97 5.10
N LEU A 22 -28.37 23.17 5.13
CA LEU A 22 -28.80 24.26 6.00
C LEU A 22 -30.12 24.88 5.50
N VAL A 23 -31.03 25.18 6.43
CA VAL A 23 -32.22 26.00 6.21
C VAL A 23 -32.26 27.11 7.26
N VAL A 24 -32.43 28.35 6.84
CA VAL A 24 -32.63 29.48 7.77
C VAL A 24 -34.12 29.80 7.85
N PHE A 25 -34.65 29.84 9.07
CA PHE A 25 -36.03 30.22 9.35
C PHE A 25 -36.03 31.60 10.04
N ALA A 26 -36.43 32.63 9.30
CA ALA A 26 -36.34 34.03 9.69
C ALA A 26 -37.70 34.60 10.12
N GLY A 27 -37.73 35.26 11.28
CA GLY A 27 -38.93 35.95 11.80
C GLY A 27 -38.80 37.46 11.83
N ALA A 28 -39.82 38.12 12.39
CA ALA A 28 -39.95 39.57 12.36
C ALA A 28 -38.77 40.30 13.03
N GLY A 29 -38.06 39.65 13.95
CA GLY A 29 -36.87 40.19 14.60
C GLY A 29 -35.74 40.53 13.61
N VAL A 30 -35.70 39.90 12.43
CA VAL A 30 -34.74 40.24 11.36
C VAL A 30 -35.04 41.62 10.77
N SER A 31 -36.31 42.04 10.70
CA SER A 31 -36.74 43.30 10.08
C SER A 31 -36.91 44.47 11.06
N MET A 32 -36.68 44.28 12.36
CA MET A 32 -36.84 45.34 13.37
C MET A 32 -35.69 46.38 13.38
N GLY A 33 -34.49 45.98 12.94
CA GLY A 33 -33.31 46.85 12.94
C GLY A 33 -33.33 47.87 11.78
N PRO A 34 -32.64 49.01 11.92
CA PRO A 34 -32.49 49.98 10.83
C PRO A 34 -31.71 49.39 9.65
N PRO A 35 -32.01 49.78 8.38
CA PRO A 35 -33.05 50.71 7.95
C PRO A 35 -34.45 50.10 7.78
N SER A 36 -34.65 48.80 8.07
CA SER A 36 -35.96 48.14 7.89
C SER A 36 -37.02 48.70 8.84
N CYS A 37 -36.68 48.83 10.14
CA CYS A 37 -37.50 49.48 11.18
C CYS A 37 -38.97 49.00 11.23
N LEU A 38 -39.23 47.73 10.88
CA LEU A 38 -40.59 47.18 10.82
C LEU A 38 -41.07 46.70 12.20
N PRO A 39 -42.38 46.80 12.48
CA PRO A 39 -42.95 46.32 13.73
C PRO A 39 -42.90 44.79 13.81
N ASN A 40 -42.71 44.25 15.02
CA ASN A 40 -43.02 42.85 15.28
C ASN A 40 -44.54 42.63 15.33
N PHE A 41 -45.00 41.38 15.40
CA PHE A 41 -46.43 41.07 15.32
C PHE A 41 -47.30 41.79 16.38
N PRO A 42 -46.94 41.83 17.69
CA PRO A 42 -47.70 42.63 18.68
C PRO A 42 -47.73 44.13 18.36
N GLN A 43 -46.63 44.69 17.86
CA GLN A 43 -46.57 46.10 17.45
C GLN A 43 -47.42 46.36 16.21
N LEU A 44 -47.49 45.42 15.27
CA LEU A 44 -48.34 45.50 14.09
C LEU A 44 -49.81 45.51 14.48
N VAL A 45 -50.23 44.59 15.36
CA VAL A 45 -51.60 44.53 15.91
C VAL A 45 -51.97 45.84 16.58
N LYS A 46 -51.06 46.40 17.39
CA LYS A 46 -51.25 47.70 18.03
C LYS A 46 -51.48 48.83 17.00
N GLN A 47 -50.66 48.90 15.96
CA GLN A 47 -50.79 49.93 14.93
C GLN A 47 -52.09 49.78 14.12
N ILE A 48 -52.52 48.56 13.84
CA ILE A 48 -53.81 48.30 13.16
C ILE A 48 -54.97 48.72 14.07
N ALA A 49 -54.95 48.36 15.35
CA ALA A 49 -55.96 48.79 16.33
C ALA A 49 -56.05 50.31 16.47
N GLU A 50 -54.90 51.00 16.52
CA GLU A 50 -54.83 52.46 16.54
C GLU A 50 -55.45 53.08 15.28
N GLN A 51 -55.23 52.49 14.09
CA GLN A 51 -55.87 52.94 12.85
C GLN A 51 -57.39 52.65 12.79
N CYS A 52 -57.89 51.73 13.62
CA CYS A 52 -59.31 51.46 13.83
C CYS A 52 -59.89 52.22 15.05
N ALA A 53 -59.11 53.09 15.69
CA ALA A 53 -59.46 53.83 16.90
C ALA A 53 -59.86 52.94 18.10
N GLU A 54 -59.26 51.75 18.21
CA GLU A 54 -59.46 50.80 19.30
C GLU A 54 -58.28 50.81 20.31
N ASP A 55 -58.56 50.50 21.58
CA ASP A 55 -57.52 50.39 22.63
C ASP A 55 -56.96 48.95 22.65
N PHE A 56 -55.68 48.80 22.30
CA PHE A 56 -54.98 47.51 22.35
C PHE A 56 -53.98 47.44 23.50
N SER A 57 -54.04 46.33 24.26
CA SER A 57 -52.98 45.95 25.19
C SER A 57 -52.78 44.43 25.20
N GLU A 58 -51.53 43.98 25.17
CA GLU A 58 -51.17 42.54 25.16
C GLU A 58 -51.74 41.76 26.34
N ARG A 59 -52.05 42.42 27.47
CA ARG A 59 -52.68 41.79 28.64
C ARG A 59 -54.17 41.54 28.46
N LYS A 60 -54.88 42.43 27.76
CA LYS A 60 -56.32 42.31 27.51
C LYS A 60 -56.60 41.42 26.30
N HIS A 61 -55.71 41.42 25.31
CA HIS A 61 -55.86 40.71 24.04
C HIS A 61 -54.65 39.79 23.80
N PRO A 62 -54.60 38.61 24.45
CA PRO A 62 -53.45 37.71 24.36
C PRO A 62 -53.42 36.86 23.07
N ALA A 63 -54.56 36.71 22.38
CA ALA A 63 -54.69 36.07 21.07
C ALA A 63 -54.76 37.15 19.99
N PHE A 64 -53.60 37.47 19.41
CA PHE A 64 -53.44 38.60 18.52
C PHE A 64 -54.15 38.41 17.17
N ASP A 65 -54.10 37.19 16.65
CA ASP A 65 -54.77 36.74 15.42
C ASP A 65 -56.30 36.75 15.55
N GLU A 66 -56.85 36.24 16.66
CA GLU A 66 -58.29 36.30 16.96
C GLU A 66 -58.77 37.75 17.06
N TYR A 67 -58.01 38.61 17.76
CA TYR A 67 -58.34 40.02 17.88
C TYR A 67 -58.30 40.77 16.53
N LEU A 68 -57.34 40.43 15.65
CA LEU A 68 -57.33 40.98 14.30
C LEU A 68 -58.52 40.49 13.47
N GLY A 69 -58.99 39.25 13.66
CA GLY A 69 -60.24 38.74 13.06
C GLY A 69 -61.48 39.51 13.55
N GLU A 70 -61.57 39.81 14.85
CA GLU A 70 -62.64 40.65 15.40
C GLU A 70 -62.65 42.06 14.77
N LEU A 71 -61.47 42.66 14.60
CA LEU A 71 -61.32 43.96 13.94
C LEU A 71 -61.71 43.89 12.47
N ASP A 72 -61.39 42.80 11.78
CA ASP A 72 -61.72 42.64 10.36
C ASP A 72 -63.24 42.47 10.17
N ILE A 73 -63.92 41.71 11.03
CA ILE A 73 -65.39 41.63 11.03
C ILE A 73 -66.03 42.99 11.29
N LYS A 74 -65.45 43.79 12.19
CA LYS A 74 -66.03 45.07 12.63
C LYS A 74 -65.78 46.21 11.65
N TYR A 75 -64.60 46.25 11.04
CA TYR A 75 -64.12 47.40 10.25
C TYR A 75 -63.71 47.06 8.82
N GLY A 76 -63.49 45.77 8.51
CA GLY A 76 -62.93 45.29 7.26
C GLY A 76 -61.49 45.77 7.02
N MET A 77 -60.87 45.21 5.98
CA MET A 77 -59.60 45.69 5.41
C MET A 77 -58.36 45.50 6.33
N VAL A 78 -58.38 44.58 7.29
CA VAL A 78 -57.24 44.37 8.21
C VAL A 78 -55.99 43.95 7.44
N ASN A 79 -56.13 43.07 6.45
CA ASN A 79 -55.00 42.61 5.65
C ASN A 79 -54.41 43.74 4.80
N GLU A 80 -55.24 44.66 4.31
CA GLU A 80 -54.79 45.84 3.54
C GLU A 80 -54.08 46.85 4.45
N ARG A 81 -54.55 47.03 5.69
CA ARG A 81 -53.86 47.84 6.71
C ARG A 81 -52.51 47.24 7.08
N ALA A 82 -52.43 45.92 7.28
CA ALA A 82 -51.18 45.21 7.53
C ALA A 82 -50.21 45.40 6.35
N ARG A 83 -50.68 45.22 5.11
CA ARG A 83 -49.90 45.45 3.89
C ARG A 83 -49.37 46.89 3.82
N ALA A 84 -50.19 47.89 4.15
CA ALA A 84 -49.79 49.30 4.11
C ALA A 84 -48.75 49.67 5.19
N ILE A 85 -48.89 49.12 6.40
CA ILE A 85 -47.94 49.35 7.50
C ILE A 85 -46.57 48.74 7.20
N ILE A 86 -46.55 47.54 6.61
CA ILE A 86 -45.30 46.83 6.28
C ILE A 86 -44.70 47.34 4.97
N GLY A 87 -45.52 47.63 3.96
CA GLY A 87 -45.11 48.08 2.62
C GLY A 87 -44.72 49.56 2.50
N ARG A 88 -44.18 50.15 3.57
CA ARG A 88 -43.73 51.55 3.54
C ARG A 88 -42.53 51.73 2.62
N SER A 89 -42.53 52.81 1.83
CA SER A 89 -41.48 53.12 0.85
C SER A 89 -40.12 53.48 1.47
N ASP A 90 -40.08 53.79 2.76
CA ASP A 90 -38.85 54.11 3.51
C ASP A 90 -38.22 52.89 4.21
N SER A 91 -38.83 51.71 4.09
CA SER A 91 -38.29 50.46 4.63
C SER A 91 -37.38 49.78 3.62
N PHE A 92 -36.15 49.48 4.00
CA PHE A 92 -35.15 48.82 3.16
C PHE A 92 -34.52 47.61 3.85
N PRO A 93 -33.93 46.66 3.11
CA PRO A 93 -33.21 45.54 3.71
C PRO A 93 -32.05 46.02 4.58
N ASN A 94 -31.94 45.46 5.78
CA ASN A 94 -30.81 45.67 6.68
C ASN A 94 -29.69 44.62 6.50
N ILE A 95 -28.63 44.75 7.30
CA ILE A 95 -27.45 43.88 7.21
C ILE A 95 -27.77 42.39 7.42
N LEU A 96 -28.75 42.05 8.27
CA LEU A 96 -29.14 40.65 8.49
C LEU A 96 -29.74 40.02 7.23
N HIS A 97 -30.54 40.75 6.45
CA HIS A 97 -31.11 40.21 5.20
C HIS A 97 -30.00 39.87 4.20
N ARG A 98 -28.99 40.73 4.12
CA ARG A 98 -27.81 40.51 3.29
C ARG A 98 -27.00 39.32 3.80
N ASP A 99 -26.58 39.34 5.05
CA ASP A 99 -25.65 38.35 5.60
C ASP A 99 -26.27 36.96 5.72
N ILE A 100 -27.56 36.85 6.09
CA ILE A 100 -28.29 35.57 6.07
C ILE A 100 -28.33 34.99 4.66
N SER A 101 -28.50 35.83 3.63
CA SER A 101 -28.49 35.38 2.24
C SER A 101 -27.10 34.90 1.82
N GLN A 102 -26.04 35.58 2.29
CA GLN A 102 -24.64 35.19 2.07
C GLN A 102 -24.21 33.94 2.86
N LEU A 103 -25.04 33.46 3.81
CA LEU A 103 -24.81 32.15 4.41
C LEU A 103 -24.96 31.01 3.41
N PHE A 104 -25.43 31.23 2.18
CA PHE A 104 -25.69 30.18 1.18
C PHE A 104 -24.87 30.39 -0.10
N THR A 105 -24.68 29.32 -0.89
CA THR A 105 -24.23 29.42 -2.29
C THR A 105 -25.45 29.52 -3.22
N ALA A 106 -25.24 29.96 -4.47
CA ALA A 106 -26.29 30.15 -5.48
C ALA A 106 -27.24 28.95 -5.62
N ASP A 107 -26.72 27.73 -5.63
CA ASP A 107 -27.52 26.53 -5.90
C ASP A 107 -28.25 25.94 -4.69
N ASN A 108 -28.02 26.47 -3.48
CA ASN A 108 -28.45 25.84 -2.22
C ASN A 108 -29.14 26.79 -1.23
N LEU A 109 -29.49 28.01 -1.67
CA LEU A 109 -30.23 28.96 -0.83
C LEU A 109 -31.57 28.39 -0.38
N ARG A 110 -31.80 28.37 0.94
CA ARG A 110 -33.03 27.89 1.57
C ARG A 110 -33.41 28.76 2.76
N ILE A 111 -34.24 29.75 2.48
CA ILE A 111 -34.75 30.67 3.50
C ILE A 111 -36.25 30.47 3.61
N VAL A 112 -36.75 30.31 4.83
CA VAL A 112 -38.18 30.33 5.13
C VAL A 112 -38.43 31.55 6.00
N THR A 113 -39.41 32.37 5.67
CA THR A 113 -39.76 33.52 6.47
C THR A 113 -41.26 33.64 6.70
N THR A 114 -41.61 34.12 7.90
CA THR A 114 -42.97 34.54 8.27
C THR A 114 -43.16 36.04 8.13
N ASN A 115 -42.17 36.75 7.57
CA ASN A 115 -42.26 38.19 7.38
C ASN A 115 -42.99 38.49 6.07
N PHE A 116 -43.83 39.53 6.08
CA PHE A 116 -44.55 39.94 4.88
C PHE A 116 -43.70 40.82 3.94
N ASP A 117 -42.62 41.41 4.44
CA ASP A 117 -41.73 42.28 3.65
C ASP A 117 -40.93 41.49 2.60
N ARG A 118 -40.60 42.11 1.47
CA ARG A 118 -39.75 41.50 0.43
C ARG A 118 -38.26 41.79 0.62
N HIS A 119 -37.80 42.02 1.85
CA HIS A 119 -36.42 42.46 2.08
C HIS A 119 -35.39 41.37 1.77
N PHE A 120 -35.72 40.09 1.98
CA PHE A 120 -34.87 38.99 1.52
C PHE A 120 -34.74 38.95 0.00
N SER A 121 -35.85 38.99 -0.75
CA SER A 121 -35.80 39.05 -2.22
C SER A 121 -35.02 40.27 -2.71
N THR A 122 -35.26 41.45 -2.13
CA THR A 122 -34.55 42.68 -2.48
C THR A 122 -33.05 42.59 -2.16
N ALA A 123 -32.67 41.97 -1.04
CA ALA A 123 -31.27 41.75 -0.69
C ALA A 123 -30.59 40.75 -1.63
N ILE A 124 -31.29 39.68 -2.01
CA ILE A 124 -30.83 38.66 -2.95
C ILE A 124 -30.66 39.24 -4.36
N GLU A 125 -31.58 40.08 -4.82
CA GLU A 125 -31.46 40.81 -6.10
C GLU A 125 -30.22 41.71 -6.11
N LYS A 126 -29.94 42.42 -5.01
CA LYS A 126 -28.70 43.20 -4.86
C LYS A 126 -27.46 42.32 -4.87
N LEU A 127 -27.46 41.21 -4.13
CA LEU A 127 -26.35 40.26 -4.10
C LEU A 127 -26.10 39.63 -5.48
N LYS A 128 -27.15 39.36 -6.25
CA LYS A 128 -27.03 38.93 -7.64
C LYS A 128 -26.36 40.00 -8.51
N ALA A 129 -26.74 41.27 -8.34
CA ALA A 129 -26.09 42.38 -9.05
C ALA A 129 -24.62 42.57 -8.63
N GLU A 130 -24.26 42.17 -7.40
CA GLU A 130 -22.89 42.07 -6.88
C GLU A 130 -22.18 40.76 -7.30
N GLU A 131 -22.74 39.99 -8.25
CA GLU A 131 -22.20 38.72 -8.76
C GLU A 131 -22.04 37.61 -7.71
N HIS A 132 -22.73 37.71 -6.57
CA HIS A 132 -22.71 36.68 -5.53
C HIS A 132 -23.54 35.44 -5.89
N PHE A 133 -24.51 35.60 -6.81
CA PHE A 133 -25.37 34.52 -7.31
C PHE A 133 -25.40 34.52 -8.83
N ASP A 134 -25.11 33.37 -9.46
CA ASP A 134 -25.13 33.23 -10.92
C ASP A 134 -26.54 33.39 -11.51
N MET A 135 -27.55 32.88 -10.81
CA MET A 135 -28.96 32.98 -11.16
C MET A 135 -29.76 33.56 -10.00
N LEU A 136 -30.92 34.14 -10.30
CA LEU A 136 -31.81 34.62 -9.24
C LEU A 136 -32.45 33.38 -8.56
N PRO A 137 -32.28 33.20 -7.24
CA PRO A 137 -32.96 32.14 -6.50
C PRO A 137 -34.47 32.23 -6.63
N ASN A 138 -35.16 31.08 -6.57
CA ASN A 138 -36.63 31.07 -6.66
C ASN A 138 -37.28 31.79 -5.48
N GLU A 139 -38.39 32.45 -5.74
CA GLU A 139 -39.29 33.01 -4.72
C GLU A 139 -40.58 32.21 -4.73
N PHE A 140 -40.96 31.70 -3.56
CA PHE A 140 -42.23 31.01 -3.34
C PHE A 140 -43.01 31.76 -2.28
N SER A 141 -44.29 31.98 -2.53
CA SER A 141 -45.16 32.68 -1.59
C SER A 141 -46.47 31.94 -1.43
N ALA A 142 -47.00 31.92 -0.21
CA ALA A 142 -48.29 31.31 0.08
C ALA A 142 -49.38 31.89 -0.84
N PRO A 143 -50.35 31.09 -1.31
CA PRO A 143 -50.58 29.69 -0.97
C PRO A 143 -49.75 28.69 -1.80
N ALA A 144 -49.06 29.14 -2.86
CA ALA A 144 -48.31 28.29 -3.79
C ALA A 144 -46.91 27.90 -3.26
N LEU A 145 -46.87 27.05 -2.24
CA LEU A 145 -45.62 26.60 -1.60
C LEU A 145 -45.06 25.31 -2.23
N PRO A 146 -43.73 25.16 -2.31
CA PRO A 146 -43.08 23.92 -2.74
C PRO A 146 -43.17 22.84 -1.66
N ARG A 147 -42.57 21.66 -1.88
CA ARG A 147 -42.38 20.69 -0.79
C ARG A 147 -41.25 21.12 0.15
N GLY A 148 -41.53 21.14 1.45
CA GLY A 148 -40.57 21.57 2.49
C GLY A 148 -39.29 20.72 2.59
N ASP A 149 -39.29 19.50 2.06
CA ASP A 149 -38.12 18.59 2.02
C ASP A 149 -37.27 18.71 0.75
N LYS A 150 -37.65 19.57 -0.22
CA LYS A 150 -36.97 19.67 -1.54
C LYS A 150 -36.84 21.08 -2.10
N PHE A 151 -37.27 22.11 -1.38
CA PHE A 151 -37.24 23.48 -1.91
C PHE A 151 -35.82 24.07 -2.01
N LYS A 152 -35.66 25.02 -2.93
CA LYS A 152 -34.47 25.85 -3.15
C LYS A 152 -34.93 27.26 -3.53
N GLY A 153 -34.71 28.22 -2.67
CA GLY A 153 -35.22 29.58 -2.78
C GLY A 153 -35.68 30.18 -1.45
N VAL A 154 -36.33 31.33 -1.54
CA VAL A 154 -37.00 32.00 -0.40
C VAL A 154 -38.46 31.57 -0.37
N VAL A 155 -38.94 31.15 0.79
CA VAL A 155 -40.33 30.78 1.03
C VAL A 155 -40.97 31.79 1.98
N TYR A 156 -41.93 32.54 1.49
CA TYR A 156 -42.81 33.43 2.25
C TYR A 156 -44.01 32.63 2.75
N LEU A 157 -43.86 32.02 3.93
CA LEU A 157 -44.83 31.09 4.51
C LEU A 157 -46.18 31.75 4.78
N HIS A 158 -46.18 33.05 5.10
CA HIS A 158 -47.36 33.86 5.42
C HIS A 158 -47.77 34.83 4.30
N GLY A 159 -47.24 34.62 3.09
CA GLY A 159 -47.42 35.54 1.97
C GLY A 159 -46.51 36.77 2.06
N ASN A 160 -46.55 37.63 1.05
CA ASN A 160 -45.76 38.85 1.01
C ASN A 160 -46.51 40.05 0.40
N ILE A 161 -46.03 41.26 0.68
CA ILE A 161 -46.68 42.53 0.30
C ILE A 161 -46.79 42.80 -1.21
N ALA A 162 -46.13 42.02 -2.09
CA ALA A 162 -46.34 42.13 -3.54
C ALA A 162 -47.58 41.37 -4.03
N GLN A 163 -48.11 40.44 -3.23
CA GLN A 163 -49.36 39.73 -3.51
C GLN A 163 -50.58 40.57 -3.11
N ASP A 164 -51.76 40.13 -3.49
CA ASP A 164 -53.02 40.71 -3.01
C ASP A 164 -53.14 40.53 -1.49
N ALA A 165 -53.80 41.48 -0.82
CA ALA A 165 -53.86 41.50 0.63
C ALA A 165 -54.54 40.25 1.22
N GLU A 166 -55.49 39.67 0.49
CA GLU A 166 -56.22 38.43 0.85
C GLU A 166 -55.30 37.20 0.97
N GLU A 167 -54.09 37.22 0.40
CA GLU A 167 -53.14 36.11 0.49
C GLU A 167 -52.18 36.23 1.70
N LEU A 168 -52.23 37.34 2.44
CA LEU A 168 -51.46 37.52 3.66
C LEU A 168 -52.12 36.77 4.82
N ILE A 169 -51.34 35.99 5.56
CA ILE A 169 -51.84 35.28 6.74
C ILE A 169 -51.71 36.18 7.97
N VAL A 170 -52.80 36.87 8.34
CA VAL A 170 -52.79 37.89 9.40
C VAL A 170 -53.80 37.59 10.50
N THR A 171 -55.02 37.22 10.13
CA THR A 171 -56.14 36.95 11.05
C THR A 171 -56.26 35.46 11.39
N ASP A 172 -56.99 35.13 12.45
CA ASP A 172 -57.32 33.74 12.83
C ASP A 172 -57.98 32.95 11.69
N THR A 173 -58.84 33.61 10.90
CA THR A 173 -59.48 33.05 9.70
C THR A 173 -58.44 32.67 8.65
N ASP A 174 -57.44 33.53 8.41
CA ASP A 174 -56.34 33.24 7.49
C ASP A 174 -55.46 32.08 8.00
N PHE A 175 -55.17 32.05 9.30
CA PHE A 175 -54.44 30.94 9.93
C PHE A 175 -55.21 29.61 9.82
N GLY A 176 -56.53 29.64 10.05
CA GLY A 176 -57.41 28.49 9.86
C GLY A 176 -57.46 28.04 8.39
N ARG A 177 -57.47 28.98 7.45
CA ARG A 177 -57.38 28.69 6.02
C ARG A 177 -56.09 27.93 5.69
N ALA A 178 -54.95 28.51 6.05
CA ALA A 178 -53.62 28.05 5.66
C ALA A 178 -53.14 26.76 6.33
N TYR A 179 -53.42 26.59 7.62
CA TYR A 179 -52.92 25.46 8.40
C TYR A 179 -53.91 24.32 8.55
N LEU A 180 -55.22 24.57 8.46
CA LEU A 180 -56.25 23.57 8.75
C LEU A 180 -57.06 23.18 7.51
N SER A 181 -57.75 24.13 6.87
CA SER A 181 -58.72 23.81 5.82
C SER A 181 -58.06 23.48 4.47
N GLU A 182 -57.20 24.35 3.94
CA GLU A 182 -56.45 24.12 2.71
C GLU A 182 -55.06 23.53 2.97
N GLY A 183 -54.50 23.75 4.17
CA GLY A 183 -53.38 22.96 4.71
C GLY A 183 -52.00 23.18 4.07
N TRP A 184 -51.83 24.10 3.12
CA TRP A 184 -50.56 24.31 2.41
C TRP A 184 -49.39 24.64 3.35
N ALA A 185 -49.63 25.44 4.40
CA ALA A 185 -48.59 25.81 5.36
C ALA A 185 -48.22 24.63 6.27
N SER A 186 -49.22 23.85 6.69
CA SER A 186 -49.02 22.62 7.46
C SER A 186 -48.22 21.58 6.69
N ASP A 187 -48.53 21.38 5.41
CA ASP A 187 -47.83 20.42 4.55
C ASP A 187 -46.36 20.80 4.33
N PHE A 188 -46.10 22.08 4.05
CA PHE A 188 -44.73 22.59 3.92
C PHE A 188 -43.93 22.36 5.21
N VAL A 189 -44.45 22.83 6.34
CA VAL A 189 -43.74 22.80 7.63
C VAL A 189 -43.53 21.36 8.11
N ARG A 190 -44.53 20.49 7.93
CA ARG A 190 -44.41 19.06 8.24
C ARG A 190 -43.29 18.42 7.45
N ALA A 191 -43.25 18.63 6.14
CA ALA A 191 -42.19 18.09 5.29
C ALA A 191 -40.80 18.63 5.69
N LEU A 192 -40.69 19.93 5.95
CA LEU A 192 -39.44 20.57 6.39
C LEU A 192 -38.96 20.01 7.73
N TYR A 193 -39.83 19.94 8.74
CA TYR A 193 -39.44 19.47 10.07
C TYR A 193 -39.09 17.98 10.07
N SER A 194 -39.71 17.17 9.21
CA SER A 194 -39.40 15.74 9.06
C SER A 194 -38.13 15.45 8.25
N SER A 195 -37.60 16.44 7.53
CA SER A 195 -36.40 16.30 6.70
C SER A 195 -35.10 16.10 7.51
N ASP A 196 -33.99 15.84 6.81
CA ASP A 196 -32.64 15.81 7.38
C ASP A 196 -31.97 17.20 7.40
N TYR A 197 -32.69 18.26 7.03
CA TYR A 197 -32.15 19.61 7.06
C TYR A 197 -31.83 20.07 8.49
N THR A 198 -30.77 20.87 8.62
CA THR A 198 -30.49 21.59 9.87
C THR A 198 -31.16 22.95 9.81
N ILE A 199 -32.06 23.22 10.76
CA ILE A 199 -32.89 24.43 10.76
C ILE A 199 -32.33 25.44 11.76
N LEU A 200 -31.93 26.61 11.26
CA LEU A 200 -31.42 27.72 12.05
C LEU A 200 -32.45 28.84 12.13
N PHE A 201 -33.03 29.05 13.32
CA PHE A 201 -33.97 30.13 13.60
C PHE A 201 -33.25 31.44 13.93
N ILE A 202 -33.60 32.51 13.22
CA ILE A 202 -33.03 33.86 13.42
C ILE A 202 -34.16 34.88 13.51
N GLY A 203 -34.18 35.67 14.59
CA GLY A 203 -35.22 36.69 14.79
C GLY A 203 -36.65 36.14 14.92
N TYR A 204 -36.80 34.84 15.17
CA TYR A 204 -38.09 34.16 15.28
C TYR A 204 -38.36 33.71 16.72
N SER A 205 -39.51 34.10 17.27
CA SER A 205 -39.91 33.81 18.66
C SER A 205 -40.71 32.52 18.84
N HIS A 206 -41.03 31.80 17.76
CA HIS A 206 -41.88 30.60 17.78
C HIS A 206 -43.24 30.85 18.47
N SER A 207 -43.78 32.06 18.27
CA SER A 207 -45.01 32.54 18.91
C SER A 207 -46.29 32.24 18.11
N ASP A 208 -46.16 31.79 16.86
CA ASP A 208 -47.29 31.29 16.06
C ASP A 208 -47.89 30.05 16.77
N PRO A 209 -49.18 30.09 17.16
CA PRO A 209 -49.84 28.99 17.84
C PRO A 209 -49.79 27.68 17.03
N MET A 210 -50.07 27.74 15.74
CA MET A 210 -50.16 26.57 14.86
C MET A 210 -48.79 25.92 14.65
N LEU A 211 -47.74 26.72 14.40
CA LEU A 211 -46.37 26.20 14.29
C LEU A 211 -45.86 25.57 15.59
N LYS A 212 -46.24 26.14 16.73
CA LYS A 212 -45.90 25.59 18.05
C LYS A 212 -46.58 24.24 18.29
N TYR A 213 -47.85 24.08 17.89
CA TYR A 213 -48.54 22.79 17.95
C TYR A 213 -47.91 21.76 17.00
N LEU A 214 -47.59 22.14 15.76
CA LEU A 214 -46.91 21.26 14.80
C LEU A 214 -45.53 20.81 15.30
N ALA A 215 -44.72 21.73 15.84
CA ALA A 215 -43.41 21.43 16.41
C ALA A 215 -43.50 20.39 17.56
N ARG A 216 -44.53 20.50 18.42
CA ARG A 216 -44.76 19.56 19.54
C ARG A 216 -45.37 18.24 19.10
N GLY A 217 -46.31 18.28 18.16
CA GLY A 217 -47.08 17.12 17.69
C GLY A 217 -46.23 16.12 16.91
N LEU A 218 -45.24 16.60 16.15
CA LEU A 218 -44.41 15.74 15.30
C LEU A 218 -43.39 14.88 16.07
N ARG A 219 -43.17 15.09 17.39
CA ARG A 219 -42.22 14.33 18.24
C ARG A 219 -40.85 14.05 17.59
N ILE A 220 -40.34 14.97 16.77
CA ILE A 220 -39.08 14.80 16.04
C ILE A 220 -37.91 14.98 17.01
N ARG A 221 -37.33 13.88 17.48
CA ARG A 221 -36.17 13.84 18.40
C ARG A 221 -34.81 14.10 17.72
N LYS A 222 -34.78 14.76 16.56
CA LYS A 222 -33.50 15.09 15.90
C LYS A 222 -32.93 16.36 16.52
N ASN A 223 -31.67 16.32 16.98
CA ASN A 223 -30.92 17.47 17.48
C ASN A 223 -30.38 18.35 16.32
N ASN A 224 -31.21 18.69 15.34
CA ASN A 224 -30.83 19.41 14.11
C ASN A 224 -31.49 20.79 14.00
N LYS A 225 -32.02 21.34 15.09
CA LYS A 225 -32.69 22.64 15.11
C LYS A 225 -31.98 23.54 16.11
N PHE A 226 -31.68 24.78 15.71
CA PHE A 226 -30.95 25.73 16.53
C PHE A 226 -31.58 27.12 16.43
N SER A 227 -31.51 27.92 17.50
CA SER A 227 -32.05 29.28 17.52
C SER A 227 -31.11 30.24 18.23
N PHE A 228 -30.91 31.42 17.63
CA PHE A 228 -30.22 32.52 18.31
C PHE A 228 -31.14 33.17 19.34
N VAL A 229 -30.74 33.15 20.62
CA VAL A 229 -31.55 33.67 21.73
C VAL A 229 -30.76 34.70 22.52
N SER A 230 -31.41 35.84 22.80
CA SER A 230 -30.78 36.91 23.57
C SER A 230 -30.56 36.50 25.03
N GLY A 231 -29.46 36.95 25.63
CA GLY A 231 -29.17 36.68 27.05
C GLY A 231 -30.26 37.20 28.01
N LYS A 232 -31.04 38.21 27.61
CA LYS A 232 -32.20 38.70 28.37
C LYS A 232 -33.34 37.67 28.40
N GLU A 233 -33.57 36.98 27.29
CA GLU A 233 -34.60 35.94 27.19
C GLU A 233 -34.21 34.65 27.88
N ILE A 234 -32.93 34.28 27.82
CA ILE A 234 -32.39 33.15 28.58
C ILE A 234 -32.59 33.37 30.08
N ARG A 235 -32.29 34.57 30.59
CA ARG A 235 -32.57 34.93 32.00
C ARG A 235 -34.05 34.88 32.38
N LYS A 236 -34.97 34.95 31.41
CA LYS A 236 -36.41 34.79 31.62
C LYS A 236 -36.88 33.32 31.50
N GLY A 237 -35.96 32.36 31.42
CA GLY A 237 -36.26 30.93 31.32
C GLY A 237 -36.74 30.47 29.93
N LYS A 238 -36.51 31.27 28.87
CA LYS A 238 -36.90 30.86 27.50
C LYS A 238 -36.02 29.74 26.92
N ASP A 239 -34.88 29.43 27.52
CA ASP A 239 -34.03 28.29 27.17
C ASP A 239 -34.75 26.94 27.37
N ALA A 240 -35.50 26.80 28.47
CA ALA A 240 -36.34 25.63 28.72
C ALA A 240 -37.48 25.51 27.70
N PHE A 241 -38.03 26.65 27.24
CA PHE A 241 -39.05 26.68 26.19
C PHE A 241 -38.51 26.13 24.86
N TRP A 242 -37.36 26.63 24.40
CA TRP A 242 -36.73 26.13 23.16
C TRP A 242 -36.32 24.65 23.25
N SER A 243 -35.78 24.24 24.41
CA SER A 243 -35.47 22.83 24.68
C SER A 243 -36.72 21.93 24.60
N SER A 244 -37.88 22.41 25.09
CA SER A 244 -39.16 21.68 24.99
C SER A 244 -39.66 21.47 23.56
N LEU A 245 -39.15 22.25 22.60
CA LEU A 245 -39.44 22.14 21.17
C LEU A 245 -38.37 21.34 20.40
N GLY A 246 -37.35 20.82 21.10
CA GLY A 246 -36.21 20.13 20.49
C GLY A 246 -35.27 21.07 19.74
N VAL A 247 -35.17 22.34 20.16
CA VAL A 247 -34.33 23.37 19.53
C VAL A 247 -33.18 23.75 20.46
N GLY A 248 -31.94 23.59 19.99
CA GLY A 248 -30.73 24.03 20.67
C GLY A 248 -30.59 25.55 20.70
N VAL A 249 -30.08 26.09 21.82
CA VAL A 249 -29.98 27.54 22.03
C VAL A 249 -28.56 28.04 21.74
N ILE A 250 -28.46 29.06 20.88
CA ILE A 250 -27.22 29.81 20.61
C ILE A 250 -27.33 31.16 21.34
N PRO A 251 -26.70 31.31 22.51
CA PRO A 251 -26.82 32.53 23.31
C PRO A 251 -26.03 33.68 22.67
N PHE A 252 -26.61 34.88 22.66
CA PHE A 252 -25.87 36.12 22.36
C PHE A 252 -26.19 37.24 23.38
N PRO A 253 -25.21 38.07 23.77
CA PRO A 253 -25.45 39.17 24.70
C PRO A 253 -26.10 40.37 24.00
N MET A 254 -26.92 41.13 24.72
CA MET A 254 -27.47 42.39 24.22
C MET A 254 -26.43 43.51 24.32
N SER A 255 -26.43 44.44 23.36
CA SER A 255 -25.54 45.61 23.40
C SER A 255 -26.15 46.72 24.24
N ASN A 256 -25.37 47.26 25.19
CA ASN A 256 -25.74 48.44 26.00
C ASN A 256 -25.09 49.74 25.49
N LYS A 257 -24.38 49.70 24.35
CA LYS A 257 -23.69 50.89 23.80
C LYS A 257 -24.71 51.80 23.12
N LYS A 258 -24.79 53.08 23.56
CA LYS A 258 -25.74 54.10 23.03
C LYS A 258 -25.69 54.28 21.50
N ASN A 259 -24.57 53.97 20.86
CA ASN A 259 -24.36 54.15 19.41
C ASN A 259 -24.56 52.87 18.58
N LYS A 260 -24.99 51.76 19.18
CA LYS A 260 -25.22 50.49 18.48
C LYS A 260 -26.60 49.94 18.81
N GLY A 261 -27.27 49.33 17.83
CA GLY A 261 -28.56 48.70 18.01
C GLY A 261 -28.56 47.65 19.12
N LEU A 262 -29.73 47.43 19.75
CA LEU A 262 -29.90 46.52 20.88
C LEU A 262 -29.43 45.07 20.55
N PHE A 263 -29.64 44.65 19.30
CA PHE A 263 -29.32 43.33 18.76
C PHE A 263 -28.00 43.27 17.96
N PHE A 264 -27.15 44.31 18.05
CA PHE A 264 -25.89 44.39 17.28
C PHE A 264 -24.98 43.15 17.40
N ARG A 265 -25.03 42.42 18.51
CA ARG A 265 -24.21 41.20 18.69
C ARG A 265 -24.72 40.00 17.89
N LEU A 266 -26.02 39.97 17.57
CA LEU A 266 -26.57 39.02 16.62
C LEU A 266 -26.11 39.36 15.20
N GLU A 267 -26.18 40.64 14.82
CA GLU A 267 -25.67 41.15 13.54
C GLU A 267 -24.19 40.76 13.38
N GLU A 268 -23.34 41.11 14.35
CA GLU A 268 -21.91 40.79 14.36
C GLU A 268 -21.63 39.28 14.22
N ALA A 269 -22.41 38.42 14.87
CA ALA A 269 -22.26 36.97 14.78
C ALA A 269 -22.66 36.43 13.40
N VAL A 270 -23.81 36.87 12.85
CA VAL A 270 -24.27 36.43 11.53
C VAL A 270 -23.34 36.97 10.44
N SER A 271 -22.86 38.21 10.55
CA SER A 271 -21.86 38.79 9.63
C SER A 271 -20.56 37.98 9.62
N GLU A 272 -20.03 37.61 10.79
CA GLU A 272 -18.79 36.83 10.86
C GLU A 272 -18.98 35.40 10.34
N LEU A 273 -20.14 34.79 10.58
CA LEU A 273 -20.47 33.48 10.01
C LEU A 273 -20.58 33.54 8.47
N ALA A 274 -21.26 34.56 7.94
CA ALA A 274 -21.35 34.81 6.50
C ALA A 274 -19.98 35.09 5.88
N ARG A 275 -19.14 35.87 6.56
CA ARG A 275 -17.76 36.14 6.13
C ARG A 275 -16.94 34.85 6.08
N GLN A 276 -17.01 34.00 7.09
CA GLN A 276 -16.27 32.73 7.09
C GLN A 276 -16.73 31.78 5.98
N PHE A 277 -18.04 31.71 5.71
CA PHE A 277 -18.58 30.87 4.63
C PHE A 277 -18.34 31.41 3.22
N SER A 278 -18.04 32.70 3.08
CA SER A 278 -17.72 33.33 1.79
C SER A 278 -16.21 33.38 1.50
N MET A 279 -15.35 33.01 2.45
CA MET A 279 -13.91 32.97 2.23
C MET A 279 -13.54 31.98 1.14
N GLY A 280 -12.86 32.48 0.11
CA GLY A 280 -12.13 31.62 -0.82
C GLY A 280 -10.89 31.02 -0.17
N PHE A 281 -10.22 30.11 -0.88
CA PHE A 281 -8.95 29.54 -0.44
C PHE A 281 -7.91 30.63 -0.12
N LEU A 282 -7.80 31.68 -0.96
CA LEU A 282 -6.87 32.79 -0.75
C LEU A 282 -7.18 33.61 0.52
N ASP A 283 -8.46 33.84 0.83
CA ASP A 283 -8.86 34.55 2.05
C ASP A 283 -8.53 33.75 3.29
N HIS A 284 -8.79 32.43 3.24
CA HIS A 284 -8.36 31.50 4.28
C HIS A 284 -6.84 31.54 4.45
N THR A 285 -6.08 31.51 3.35
CA THR A 285 -4.60 31.60 3.37
C THR A 285 -4.12 32.89 4.04
N TYR A 286 -4.66 34.05 3.68
CA TYR A 286 -4.28 35.31 4.30
C TYR A 286 -4.56 35.34 5.81
N ARG A 287 -5.73 34.82 6.22
CA ARG A 287 -6.07 34.71 7.64
C ARG A 287 -5.16 33.73 8.38
N ILE A 288 -4.87 32.58 7.78
CA ILE A 288 -3.94 31.58 8.32
C ILE A 288 -2.55 32.19 8.52
N GLN A 289 -2.03 32.90 7.51
CA GLN A 289 -0.75 33.61 7.61
C GLN A 289 -0.74 34.64 8.74
N SER A 290 -1.82 35.43 8.86
CA SER A 290 -1.94 36.41 9.95
C SER A 290 -1.91 35.76 11.32
N ILE A 291 -2.57 34.60 11.49
CA ILE A 291 -2.60 33.86 12.75
C ILE A 291 -1.24 33.21 13.01
N ALA A 292 -0.71 32.45 12.05
CA ALA A 292 0.56 31.74 12.15
C ALA A 292 1.74 32.66 12.53
N ARG A 293 1.75 33.90 12.01
CA ARG A 293 2.79 34.91 12.33
C ARG A 293 2.67 35.51 13.73
N ALA A 294 1.47 35.53 14.33
CA ALA A 294 1.23 36.18 15.62
C ALA A 294 1.81 35.42 16.83
N LYS A 295 2.18 34.14 16.65
CA LYS A 295 2.60 33.15 17.66
C LYS A 295 1.54 32.89 18.75
N PRO A 296 1.43 31.65 19.28
CA PRO A 296 0.59 31.37 20.44
C PRO A 296 1.05 32.13 21.71
N PRO A 297 0.15 32.51 22.65
CA PRO A 297 -1.26 32.14 22.74
C PRO A 297 -2.17 33.02 21.86
N ILE A 298 -3.10 32.36 21.18
CA ILE A 298 -4.13 32.97 20.32
C ILE A 298 -5.48 33.05 21.03
N ARG A 299 -6.41 33.84 20.49
CA ARG A 299 -7.76 33.97 21.05
C ARG A 299 -8.57 32.70 20.83
N ASN A 300 -9.58 32.44 21.67
CA ASN A 300 -10.46 31.27 21.53
C ASN A 300 -11.11 31.18 20.14
N GLU A 301 -11.47 32.32 19.54
CA GLU A 301 -12.02 32.38 18.17
C GLU A 301 -11.01 31.89 17.12
N GLU A 302 -9.72 32.16 17.32
CA GLU A 302 -8.65 31.76 16.42
C GLU A 302 -8.31 30.27 16.63
N THR A 303 -8.32 29.80 17.88
CA THR A 303 -8.20 28.36 18.21
C THR A 303 -9.28 27.55 17.51
N ASP A 304 -10.53 27.98 17.63
CA ASP A 304 -11.67 27.28 17.02
C ASP A 304 -11.62 27.34 15.49
N TYR A 305 -11.12 28.45 14.92
CA TYR A 305 -10.83 28.55 13.50
C TYR A 305 -9.71 27.59 13.05
N ILE A 306 -8.64 27.41 13.83
CA ILE A 306 -7.59 26.42 13.52
C ILE A 306 -8.17 25.00 13.55
N HIS A 307 -8.99 24.66 14.55
CA HIS A 307 -9.67 23.37 14.60
C HIS A 307 -10.59 23.15 13.39
N TYR A 308 -11.25 24.20 12.90
CA TYR A 308 -12.05 24.13 11.68
C TYR A 308 -11.16 23.84 10.44
N ILE A 309 -10.09 24.60 10.22
CA ILE A 309 -9.23 24.41 9.04
C ILE A 309 -8.47 23.07 9.07
N LEU A 310 -8.14 22.54 10.25
CA LEU A 310 -7.47 21.24 10.39
C LEU A 310 -8.40 20.05 10.10
N LYS A 311 -9.68 20.27 9.84
CA LYS A 311 -10.60 19.26 9.27
C LYS A 311 -10.57 19.22 7.74
N ARG A 312 -9.85 20.16 7.10
CA ARG A 312 -9.77 20.33 5.64
C ARG A 312 -8.34 20.19 5.16
N VAL A 313 -8.07 19.23 4.27
CA VAL A 313 -6.70 18.88 3.83
C VAL A 313 -5.98 20.06 3.15
N ASP A 314 -6.69 20.81 2.31
CA ASP A 314 -6.17 21.98 1.59
C ASP A 314 -5.70 23.09 2.56
N LEU A 315 -6.53 23.42 3.55
CA LEU A 315 -6.21 24.45 4.53
C LEU A 315 -5.22 23.99 5.61
N ALA A 316 -5.26 22.71 5.98
CA ALA A 316 -4.28 22.12 6.89
C ALA A 316 -2.86 22.21 6.32
N LYS A 317 -2.68 21.92 5.02
CA LYS A 317 -1.38 22.09 4.33
C LYS A 317 -0.91 23.53 4.39
N GLN A 318 -1.80 24.49 4.12
CA GLN A 318 -1.45 25.91 4.20
C GLN A 318 -1.04 26.32 5.61
N PHE A 319 -1.79 25.91 6.64
CA PHE A 319 -1.42 26.18 8.03
C PHE A 319 -0.06 25.59 8.39
N CYS A 320 0.19 24.33 8.05
CA CYS A 320 1.45 23.65 8.33
C CYS A 320 2.63 24.30 7.61
N SER A 321 2.45 24.84 6.40
CA SER A 321 3.51 25.54 5.66
C SER A 321 3.91 26.89 6.28
N GLU A 322 3.02 27.53 7.03
CA GLU A 322 3.24 28.86 7.62
C GLU A 322 3.63 28.78 9.11
N ALA A 323 3.11 27.78 9.83
CA ALA A 323 3.28 27.60 11.27
C ALA A 323 4.52 26.78 11.65
N LEU A 324 5.71 27.15 11.16
CA LEU A 324 6.94 26.33 11.31
C LEU A 324 7.70 26.52 12.64
N SER A 325 7.21 27.33 13.57
CA SER A 325 7.88 27.54 14.86
C SER A 325 7.52 26.47 15.89
N TYR A 326 8.46 26.10 16.76
CA TYR A 326 8.21 25.19 17.89
C TYR A 326 7.01 25.59 18.77
N ASP A 327 6.78 26.90 18.96
CA ASP A 327 5.65 27.43 19.74
C ASP A 327 4.29 26.90 19.24
N TRP A 328 4.16 26.68 17.93
CA TRP A 328 2.96 26.10 17.31
C TRP A 328 2.85 24.60 17.53
N LEU A 329 3.97 23.88 17.54
CA LEU A 329 4.00 22.45 17.81
C LEU A 329 3.63 22.16 19.27
N GLU A 330 4.15 22.95 20.21
CA GLU A 330 3.79 22.88 21.63
C GLU A 330 2.30 23.19 21.82
N TRP A 331 1.79 24.24 21.18
CA TRP A 331 0.36 24.57 21.21
C TRP A 331 -0.50 23.43 20.64
N ALA A 332 -0.12 22.83 19.51
CA ALA A 332 -0.87 21.74 18.89
C ALA A 332 -0.91 20.49 19.79
N SER A 333 0.20 20.20 20.48
CA SER A 333 0.25 19.13 21.47
C SER A 333 -0.69 19.40 22.65
N ILE A 334 -0.68 20.61 23.23
CA ILE A 334 -1.54 20.96 24.37
C ILE A 334 -3.04 20.86 24.01
N ASN A 335 -3.40 21.14 22.76
CA ASN A 335 -4.77 21.04 22.26
C ASN A 335 -5.16 19.64 21.75
N GLY A 336 -4.28 18.63 21.89
CA GLY A 336 -4.56 17.24 21.51
C GLY A 336 -4.64 17.00 19.99
N ILE A 337 -4.10 17.90 19.17
CA ILE A 337 -4.13 17.80 17.70
C ILE A 337 -3.17 16.70 17.20
N LEU A 338 -2.07 16.47 17.92
CA LEU A 338 -1.05 15.49 17.54
C LEU A 338 -1.30 14.09 18.14
N ASP A 339 -2.35 13.93 18.95
CA ASP A 339 -2.58 12.72 19.75
C ASP A 339 -2.67 11.43 18.92
N SER A 340 -3.23 11.51 17.72
CA SER A 340 -3.37 10.36 16.83
C SER A 340 -2.06 9.92 16.18
N LEU A 341 -1.08 10.84 16.03
CA LEU A 341 0.26 10.51 15.54
C LEU A 341 1.05 9.65 16.54
N PHE A 342 0.63 9.65 17.80
CA PHE A 342 1.21 8.88 18.89
C PHE A 342 0.28 7.74 19.35
N SER A 343 -0.39 7.07 18.42
CA SER A 343 -1.24 5.91 18.71
C SER A 343 -0.85 4.70 17.85
N PRO A 344 -0.34 3.60 18.43
CA PRO A 344 0.09 2.43 17.67
C PRO A 344 -1.06 1.56 17.14
N ASN A 345 -2.31 1.86 17.50
CA ASN A 345 -3.49 1.04 17.17
C ASN A 345 -4.17 1.40 15.84
N LEU A 346 -3.71 2.45 15.14
CA LEU A 346 -4.24 2.83 13.83
C LEU A 346 -3.51 2.03 12.74
N THR A 347 -4.26 1.53 11.76
CA THR A 347 -3.71 0.75 10.64
C THR A 347 -3.12 1.65 9.55
N GLU A 348 -3.67 2.85 9.36
CA GLU A 348 -3.21 3.87 8.40
C GLU A 348 -3.52 5.29 8.91
N LEU A 349 -2.65 6.25 8.62
CA LEU A 349 -2.93 7.67 8.88
C LEU A 349 -3.87 8.26 7.82
N THR A 350 -4.78 9.12 8.25
CA THR A 350 -5.60 9.97 7.37
C THR A 350 -4.74 11.00 6.62
N GLU A 351 -5.26 11.58 5.54
CA GLU A 351 -4.55 12.63 4.78
C GLU A 351 -4.16 13.84 5.65
N ILE A 352 -4.98 14.22 6.63
CA ILE A 352 -4.67 15.30 7.58
C ILE A 352 -3.52 14.87 8.50
N GLU A 353 -3.56 13.65 9.03
CA GLU A 353 -2.51 13.13 9.90
C GLU A 353 -1.17 12.98 9.17
N LYS A 354 -1.17 12.63 7.88
CA LYS A 354 0.03 12.66 7.04
C LYS A 354 0.59 14.08 6.89
N VAL A 355 -0.27 15.07 6.67
CA VAL A 355 0.12 16.49 6.62
C VAL A 355 0.71 16.94 7.97
N LEU A 356 0.09 16.56 9.09
CA LEU A 356 0.62 16.85 10.43
C LEU A 356 1.93 16.10 10.71
N SER A 357 2.12 14.90 10.17
CA SER A 357 3.36 14.13 10.29
C SER A 357 4.52 14.78 9.54
N ASP A 358 4.27 15.23 8.30
CA ASP A 358 5.24 15.98 7.50
C ASP A 358 5.55 17.33 8.17
N TRP A 359 4.55 18.00 8.76
CA TRP A 359 4.72 19.23 9.53
C TRP A 359 5.58 19.04 10.80
N LEU A 360 5.30 17.98 11.57
CA LEU A 360 6.13 17.62 12.73
C LEU A 360 7.58 17.36 12.29
N ALA A 361 7.77 16.62 11.20
CA ALA A 361 9.09 16.32 10.65
C ALA A 361 9.80 17.56 10.12
N GLU A 362 9.05 18.51 9.55
CA GLU A 362 9.54 19.80 9.10
C GLU A 362 10.16 20.58 10.26
N ILE A 363 9.41 20.75 11.34
CA ILE A 363 9.87 21.44 12.55
C ILE A 363 11.03 20.68 13.20
N ALA A 364 10.93 19.35 13.32
CA ALA A 364 11.96 18.49 13.91
C ALA A 364 13.31 18.62 13.20
N SER A 365 13.31 18.70 11.86
CA SER A 365 14.54 18.83 11.06
C SER A 365 15.26 20.17 11.24
N GLN A 366 14.54 21.20 11.67
CA GLN A 366 15.08 22.53 11.95
C GLN A 366 15.44 22.71 13.44
N ASP A 367 15.14 21.72 14.28
CA ASP A 367 15.35 21.81 15.72
C ASP A 367 16.85 21.75 16.05
N THR A 368 17.42 22.91 16.38
CA THR A 368 18.79 23.05 16.89
C THR A 368 18.87 22.86 18.41
N SER A 369 17.79 22.34 19.02
CA SER A 369 17.65 22.03 20.43
C SER A 369 17.01 20.64 20.63
N LEU A 370 16.90 20.19 21.88
CA LEU A 370 16.21 18.92 22.21
C LEU A 370 14.72 19.13 22.48
N LYS A 371 14.13 20.27 22.08
CA LYS A 371 12.77 20.66 22.47
C LYS A 371 11.71 19.75 21.84
N THR A 372 11.86 19.42 20.56
CA THR A 372 10.91 18.56 19.83
C THR A 372 11.00 17.12 20.32
N ILE A 373 12.23 16.62 20.55
CA ILE A 373 12.45 15.29 21.15
C ILE A 373 11.81 15.21 22.54
N LYS A 374 11.99 16.24 23.39
CA LYS A 374 11.34 16.31 24.71
C LYS A 374 9.82 16.33 24.63
N LEU A 375 9.25 17.05 23.65
CA LEU A 375 7.82 17.06 23.41
C LEU A 375 7.31 15.67 23.05
N ILE A 376 7.97 14.98 22.11
CA ILE A 376 7.64 13.61 21.72
C ILE A 376 7.74 12.66 22.91
N ALA A 377 8.84 12.73 23.67
CA ALA A 377 9.04 11.90 24.86
C ALA A 377 7.98 12.16 25.95
N SER A 378 7.48 13.38 26.07
CA SER A 378 6.46 13.75 27.07
C SER A 378 5.09 13.16 26.79
N GLN A 379 4.79 12.76 25.55
CA GLN A 379 3.46 12.22 25.19
C GLN A 379 3.16 10.86 25.84
N ARG A 380 4.18 10.14 26.35
CA ARG A 380 4.06 8.80 26.98
C ARG A 380 3.33 7.74 26.12
N LYS A 381 3.16 7.96 24.82
CA LYS A 381 2.54 7.05 23.85
C LYS A 381 3.55 6.72 22.73
N ASP A 382 3.36 5.59 22.04
CA ASP A 382 4.24 5.18 20.94
C ASP A 382 3.99 5.97 19.66
N ILE A 383 5.07 6.25 18.92
CA ILE A 383 5.02 6.96 17.64
C ILE A 383 4.51 6.00 16.56
N HIS A 384 3.54 6.44 15.76
CA HIS A 384 3.05 5.65 14.63
C HIS A 384 4.19 5.41 13.60
N PRO A 385 4.34 4.20 13.02
CA PRO A 385 5.45 3.90 12.11
C PRO A 385 5.56 4.89 10.94
N GLU A 386 4.43 5.29 10.35
CA GLU A 386 4.37 6.27 9.24
C GLU A 386 4.96 7.64 9.62
N VAL A 387 4.81 8.07 10.88
CA VAL A 387 5.43 9.31 11.38
C VAL A 387 6.96 9.17 11.39
N VAL A 388 7.48 7.98 11.76
CA VAL A 388 8.92 7.69 11.72
C VAL A 388 9.47 7.82 10.30
N TYR A 389 8.72 7.39 9.27
CA TYR A 389 9.10 7.60 7.88
C TYR A 389 9.28 9.09 7.54
N TYR A 390 8.33 9.95 7.91
CA TYR A 390 8.43 11.40 7.68
C TYR A 390 9.63 12.01 8.41
N LEU A 391 9.89 11.58 9.65
CA LEU A 391 11.06 12.03 10.42
C LEU A 391 12.38 11.65 9.73
N VAL A 392 12.55 10.38 9.33
CA VAL A 392 13.76 9.94 8.63
C VAL A 392 13.92 10.69 7.31
N ARG A 393 12.85 10.81 6.52
CA ARG A 393 12.84 11.57 5.26
C ARG A 393 13.33 13.01 5.46
N ALA A 394 12.79 13.72 6.45
CA ALA A 394 13.18 15.09 6.72
C ALA A 394 14.66 15.23 7.11
N LEU A 395 15.18 14.29 7.91
CA LEU A 395 16.60 14.26 8.29
C LEU A 395 17.55 13.96 7.11
N VAL A 396 17.13 13.16 6.13
CA VAL A 396 17.91 12.86 4.92
C VAL A 396 18.01 14.08 4.01
N TYR A 397 16.87 14.65 3.62
CA TYR A 397 16.84 15.61 2.50
C TYR A 397 17.19 17.04 2.90
N LYS A 398 17.05 17.43 4.16
CA LYS A 398 17.28 18.82 4.55
C LYS A 398 18.67 19.11 5.03
N GLU A 399 19.14 20.31 4.73
CA GLU A 399 20.44 20.76 5.15
C GLU A 399 20.47 21.03 6.66
N THR A 400 21.47 20.45 7.33
CA THR A 400 21.78 20.73 8.73
C THR A 400 23.26 21.10 8.79
N PRO A 401 23.64 22.20 9.48
CA PRO A 401 25.05 22.58 9.57
C PRO A 401 25.87 21.47 10.24
N ARG A 402 26.95 21.03 9.58
CA ARG A 402 27.86 19.99 10.11
C ARG A 402 28.73 20.55 11.23
N ASN A 403 28.36 20.28 12.48
CA ASN A 403 29.15 20.67 13.66
C ASN A 403 28.84 19.77 14.86
N ALA A 404 29.75 19.74 15.84
CA ALA A 404 29.65 18.88 17.02
C ALA A 404 28.36 19.04 17.83
N LYS A 405 27.78 20.24 17.90
CA LYS A 405 26.53 20.48 18.63
C LYS A 405 25.35 19.78 17.94
N ASN A 406 25.28 19.87 16.61
CA ASN A 406 24.24 19.24 15.83
C ASN A 406 24.42 17.71 15.77
N ASP A 407 25.66 17.21 15.78
CA ASP A 407 25.94 15.77 15.84
C ASP A 407 25.31 15.10 17.08
N CYS A 408 25.37 15.76 18.25
CA CYS A 408 24.70 15.25 19.46
C CYS A 408 23.17 15.18 19.29
N ILE A 409 22.55 16.19 18.68
CA ILE A 409 21.09 16.24 18.48
C ILE A 409 20.66 15.19 17.45
N LEU A 410 21.42 15.04 16.35
CA LEU A 410 21.19 14.01 15.35
C LEU A 410 21.35 12.60 15.93
N SER A 411 22.28 12.40 16.86
CA SER A 411 22.46 11.13 17.57
C SER A 411 21.22 10.76 18.39
N GLU A 412 20.63 11.74 19.11
CA GLU A 412 19.38 11.55 19.87
C GLU A 412 18.20 11.21 18.93
N TRP A 413 18.08 11.92 17.81
CA TRP A 413 17.06 11.63 16.79
C TRP A 413 17.20 10.23 16.21
N LEU A 414 18.40 9.84 15.78
CA LEU A 414 18.64 8.50 15.27
C LEU A 414 18.33 7.45 16.34
N THR A 415 18.77 7.64 17.58
CA THR A 415 18.51 6.68 18.66
C THR A 415 17.00 6.50 18.90
N LEU A 416 16.23 7.60 18.92
CA LEU A 416 14.77 7.56 19.02
C LEU A 416 14.15 6.80 17.84
N ILE A 417 14.59 7.08 16.61
CA ILE A 417 14.10 6.42 15.39
C ILE A 417 14.39 4.92 15.42
N LEU A 418 15.61 4.52 15.74
CA LEU A 418 16.03 3.12 15.78
C LEU A 418 15.26 2.32 16.82
N ASP A 419 15.04 2.90 18.01
CA ASP A 419 14.25 2.24 19.07
C ASP A 419 12.80 2.01 18.63
N LYS A 420 12.17 3.00 17.99
CA LYS A 420 10.80 2.88 17.47
C LYS A 420 10.68 1.99 16.23
N SER A 421 11.77 1.78 15.50
CA SER A 421 11.79 0.94 14.28
C SER A 421 12.05 -0.54 14.57
N ARG A 422 12.13 -0.96 15.84
CA ARG A 422 12.41 -2.36 16.21
C ARG A 422 11.31 -3.34 15.78
N SER A 423 10.06 -2.93 15.75
CA SER A 423 8.97 -3.86 15.38
C SER A 423 8.70 -3.87 13.88
N ILE A 424 8.71 -2.70 13.24
CA ILE A 424 8.37 -2.50 11.83
C ILE A 424 9.26 -1.39 11.28
N THR A 425 9.83 -1.60 10.10
CA THR A 425 10.56 -0.58 9.35
C THR A 425 9.84 -0.32 8.03
N ILE A 426 9.59 0.96 7.72
CA ILE A 426 8.82 1.38 6.54
C ILE A 426 9.54 2.45 5.71
N TYR A 427 10.84 2.62 5.94
CA TYR A 427 11.70 3.55 5.21
C TYR A 427 12.92 2.80 4.65
N PRO A 428 13.54 3.28 3.56
CA PRO A 428 14.77 2.68 3.02
C PRO A 428 15.90 2.71 4.05
N LEU A 429 16.55 1.57 4.32
CA LEU A 429 17.61 1.48 5.33
C LEU A 429 18.89 2.22 4.90
N GLU A 430 19.09 2.37 3.60
CA GLU A 430 20.19 3.13 2.98
C GLU A 430 20.16 4.60 3.41
N TRP A 431 18.99 5.14 3.75
CA TRP A 431 18.84 6.49 4.27
C TRP A 431 19.57 6.70 5.60
N ILE A 432 19.69 5.66 6.44
CA ILE A 432 20.50 5.75 7.67
C ILE A 432 21.98 5.92 7.32
N ILE A 433 22.48 5.21 6.30
CA ILE A 433 23.86 5.31 5.81
C ILE A 433 24.12 6.74 5.31
N ASP A 434 23.19 7.27 4.51
CA ASP A 434 23.25 8.63 4.00
C ASP A 434 23.26 9.69 5.12
N ILE A 435 22.47 9.51 6.18
CA ILE A 435 22.49 10.42 7.33
C ILE A 435 23.87 10.37 8.00
N LEU A 436 24.39 9.18 8.30
CA LEU A 436 25.69 9.02 8.96
C LEU A 436 26.84 9.65 8.16
N GLU A 437 26.88 9.42 6.84
CA GLU A 437 27.95 9.92 5.99
C GLU A 437 27.81 11.42 5.68
N LYS A 438 26.60 11.90 5.38
CA LYS A 438 26.38 13.24 4.83
C LYS A 438 26.04 14.29 5.89
N LYS A 439 25.61 13.93 7.10
CA LYS A 439 25.11 14.92 8.08
C LYS A 439 26.03 15.10 9.28
N PHE A 440 26.76 14.06 9.68
CA PHE A 440 27.66 14.16 10.83
C PHE A 440 28.97 14.85 10.46
N SER A 441 29.47 15.71 11.35
CA SER A 441 30.83 16.25 11.24
C SER A 441 31.89 15.25 11.71
N ALA A 442 31.57 14.48 12.75
CA ALA A 442 32.36 13.35 13.21
C ALA A 442 31.44 12.24 13.76
N LEU A 443 31.64 11.00 13.29
CA LEU A 443 30.86 9.85 13.76
C LEU A 443 31.36 9.36 15.12
N ASN A 444 30.44 9.28 16.08
CA ASN A 444 30.68 8.71 17.40
C ASN A 444 30.72 7.17 17.32
N ARG A 445 31.76 6.55 17.92
CA ARG A 445 31.93 5.09 18.00
C ARG A 445 30.66 4.37 18.50
N SER A 446 30.05 4.82 19.60
CA SER A 446 28.84 4.23 20.17
C SER A 446 27.62 4.35 19.25
N LEU A 447 27.49 5.45 18.51
CA LEU A 447 26.41 5.61 17.53
C LEU A 447 26.58 4.62 16.37
N VAL A 448 27.80 4.49 15.82
CA VAL A 448 28.08 3.54 14.74
C VAL A 448 27.75 2.11 15.18
N LEU A 449 28.12 1.72 16.42
CA LEU A 449 27.78 0.42 16.97
C LEU A 449 26.27 0.24 17.18
N THR A 450 25.55 1.29 17.60
CA THR A 450 24.09 1.25 17.75
C THR A 450 23.38 1.04 16.41
N VAL A 451 23.83 1.71 15.35
CA VAL A 451 23.32 1.50 13.99
C VAL A 451 23.68 0.11 13.46
N THR A 452 24.91 -0.35 13.73
CA THR A 452 25.37 -1.70 13.37
C THR A 452 24.50 -2.77 14.04
N ASP A 453 24.20 -2.61 15.33
CA ASP A 453 23.32 -3.50 16.08
C ASP A 453 21.92 -3.57 15.44
N PHE A 454 21.37 -2.43 15.04
CA PHE A 454 20.06 -2.34 14.40
C PHE A 454 20.04 -2.99 13.01
N LEU A 455 20.94 -2.59 12.10
CA LEU A 455 20.98 -3.06 10.72
C LEU A 455 21.27 -4.57 10.62
N PHE A 456 22.15 -5.09 11.48
CA PHE A 456 22.55 -6.50 11.47
C PHE A 456 21.69 -7.37 12.39
N ARG A 457 20.57 -6.85 12.91
CA ARG A 457 19.65 -7.63 13.73
C ARG A 457 18.98 -8.73 12.90
N PHE A 458 18.96 -9.97 13.41
CA PHE A 458 18.25 -11.07 12.77
C PHE A 458 16.73 -10.98 12.93
N VAL A 459 16.01 -11.20 11.84
CA VAL A 459 14.56 -11.33 11.74
C VAL A 459 14.22 -12.77 11.35
N ASP A 460 13.23 -13.37 12.02
CA ASP A 460 12.80 -14.76 11.82
C ASP A 460 11.45 -14.79 11.09
N ASN A 461 11.48 -15.03 9.77
CA ASN A 461 10.29 -15.15 8.94
C ASN A 461 9.80 -16.60 8.93
N ARG A 462 9.07 -17.00 9.97
CA ARG A 462 8.56 -18.36 10.11
C ARG A 462 7.64 -18.72 8.96
N GLN A 463 7.91 -19.85 8.31
CA GLN A 463 7.07 -20.40 7.26
C GLN A 463 6.45 -21.70 7.74
N SER A 464 5.14 -21.84 7.59
CA SER A 464 4.45 -23.13 7.77
C SER A 464 4.56 -23.92 6.48
N SER A 465 5.10 -25.14 6.55
CA SER A 465 4.97 -26.09 5.46
C SER A 465 3.52 -26.58 5.38
N VAL A 466 3.01 -26.79 4.16
CA VAL A 466 1.67 -27.36 3.94
C VAL A 466 1.67 -28.88 4.15
N PHE A 467 2.85 -29.51 4.16
CA PHE A 467 3.02 -30.97 4.21
C PHE A 467 3.39 -31.49 5.60
N GLU A 468 3.76 -30.61 6.54
CA GLU A 468 4.17 -30.98 7.89
C GLU A 468 3.61 -29.98 8.93
N ASP A 469 3.26 -30.44 10.12
CA ASP A 469 3.07 -29.60 11.32
C ASP A 469 4.44 -29.08 11.84
N LEU A 470 5.33 -28.65 10.94
CA LEU A 470 6.68 -28.16 11.22
C LEU A 470 6.79 -26.69 10.78
N LEU A 471 7.29 -25.87 11.71
CA LEU A 471 7.62 -24.45 11.50
C LEU A 471 9.08 -24.35 11.03
N PHE A 472 9.28 -23.88 9.80
CA PHE A 472 10.62 -23.60 9.28
C PHE A 472 11.04 -22.17 9.66
N HIS A 473 12.21 -22.05 10.27
CA HIS A 473 12.83 -20.76 10.58
C HIS A 473 13.62 -20.25 9.37
N ASN A 474 13.24 -19.07 8.86
CA ASN A 474 13.99 -18.37 7.81
C ASN A 474 14.59 -17.09 8.41
N VAL A 475 15.78 -17.24 8.97
CA VAL A 475 16.49 -16.18 9.68
C VAL A 475 17.33 -15.38 8.70
N LYS A 476 17.13 -14.06 8.64
CA LYS A 476 17.96 -13.14 7.84
C LYS A 476 18.25 -11.85 8.60
N PRO A 477 19.35 -11.13 8.33
CA PRO A 477 19.56 -9.78 8.84
C PRO A 477 18.44 -8.84 8.39
N LEU A 478 18.18 -7.78 9.17
CA LEU A 478 17.20 -6.74 8.82
C LEU A 478 17.60 -6.01 7.54
N ALA A 479 18.88 -5.67 7.42
CA ALA A 479 19.46 -5.08 6.22
C ALA A 479 19.66 -6.13 5.12
N ASN A 480 19.34 -5.75 3.88
CA ASN A 480 19.56 -6.61 2.71
C ASN A 480 21.04 -6.59 2.27
N GLU A 481 21.37 -7.37 1.25
CA GLU A 481 22.73 -7.54 0.73
C GLU A 481 23.36 -6.22 0.27
N ILE A 482 22.57 -5.35 -0.38
CA ILE A 482 23.03 -4.05 -0.90
C ILE A 482 23.33 -3.11 0.26
N THR A 483 22.38 -2.98 1.19
CA THR A 483 22.52 -2.10 2.37
C THR A 483 23.73 -2.51 3.22
N ILE A 484 23.96 -3.82 3.45
CA ILE A 484 25.11 -4.32 4.22
C ILE A 484 26.42 -3.96 3.51
N LYS A 485 26.51 -4.19 2.19
CA LYS A 485 27.71 -3.85 1.40
C LYS A 485 28.01 -2.35 1.44
N GLU A 486 27.00 -1.51 1.25
CA GLU A 486 27.18 -0.07 1.31
C GLU A 486 27.62 0.39 2.70
N PHE A 487 26.98 -0.12 3.76
CA PHE A 487 27.32 0.24 5.13
C PHE A 487 28.75 -0.20 5.50
N TRP A 488 29.14 -1.40 5.07
CA TRP A 488 30.51 -1.91 5.23
C TRP A 488 31.52 -0.98 4.55
N GLN A 489 31.35 -0.69 3.26
CA GLN A 489 32.34 0.07 2.48
C GLN A 489 32.41 1.55 2.87
N ARG A 490 31.26 2.18 3.13
CA ARG A 490 31.18 3.64 3.37
C ARG A 490 31.45 4.01 4.83
N ILE A 491 31.06 3.16 5.79
CA ILE A 491 31.09 3.52 7.23
C ILE A 491 32.04 2.65 8.05
N LEU A 492 31.90 1.32 7.99
CA LEU A 492 32.61 0.42 8.91
C LEU A 492 34.08 0.18 8.53
N LYS A 493 34.35 -0.22 7.27
CA LYS A 493 35.68 -0.57 6.76
C LYS A 493 36.71 0.57 6.91
N PRO A 494 36.38 1.85 6.63
CA PRO A 494 37.31 2.96 6.86
C PRO A 494 37.70 3.17 8.33
N LYS A 495 36.90 2.65 9.27
CA LYS A 495 37.07 2.80 10.72
C LYS A 495 37.51 1.51 11.42
N LEU A 496 37.99 0.53 10.67
CA LEU A 496 38.31 -0.80 11.20
C LEU A 496 39.36 -0.75 12.32
N SER A 497 40.32 0.19 12.26
CA SER A 497 41.33 0.41 13.30
C SER A 497 40.75 0.82 14.66
N GLU A 498 39.54 1.41 14.68
CA GLU A 498 38.86 1.86 15.90
C GLU A 498 37.79 0.85 16.37
N LEU A 499 37.30 -0.01 15.46
CA LEU A 499 36.07 -0.79 15.64
C LEU A 499 36.24 -2.31 15.56
N SER A 500 37.40 -2.83 15.13
CA SER A 500 37.58 -4.27 14.87
C SER A 500 37.16 -5.14 16.06
N GLY A 501 37.63 -4.82 17.28
CA GLY A 501 37.26 -5.54 18.50
C GLY A 501 35.76 -5.50 18.78
N ASP A 502 35.12 -4.33 18.69
CA ASP A 502 33.68 -4.20 18.93
C ASP A 502 32.85 -4.97 17.90
N LEU A 503 33.27 -4.93 16.62
CA LEU A 503 32.58 -5.66 15.55
C LEU A 503 32.66 -7.17 15.78
N LEU A 504 33.82 -7.67 16.23
CA LEU A 504 34.01 -9.07 16.58
C LEU A 504 33.11 -9.47 17.75
N GLU A 505 33.06 -8.69 18.83
CA GLU A 505 32.18 -8.96 19.97
C GLU A 505 30.70 -8.92 19.59
N LEU A 506 30.27 -7.86 18.89
CA LEU A 506 28.88 -7.62 18.53
C LEU A 506 28.34 -8.69 17.59
N LEU A 507 29.07 -9.01 16.52
CA LEU A 507 28.63 -10.02 15.55
C LEU A 507 28.69 -11.43 16.15
N THR A 508 29.73 -11.75 16.92
CA THR A 508 29.80 -13.04 17.65
C THR A 508 28.59 -13.20 18.57
N TYR A 509 28.26 -12.17 19.36
CA TYR A 509 27.09 -12.20 20.24
C TYR A 509 25.79 -12.42 19.45
N LYS A 510 25.61 -11.75 18.30
CA LYS A 510 24.42 -11.92 17.47
C LYS A 510 24.26 -13.35 16.95
N PHE A 511 25.34 -13.93 16.41
CA PHE A 511 25.34 -15.32 15.93
C PHE A 511 25.06 -16.31 17.06
N VAL A 512 25.73 -16.17 18.21
CA VAL A 512 25.48 -17.03 19.38
C VAL A 512 24.05 -16.88 19.90
N SER A 513 23.52 -15.65 19.95
CA SER A 513 22.16 -15.36 20.42
C SER A 513 21.10 -16.03 19.54
N ILE A 514 21.23 -15.92 18.23
CA ILE A 514 20.28 -16.56 17.30
C ILE A 514 20.44 -18.08 17.29
N PHE A 515 21.69 -18.59 17.35
CA PHE A 515 21.97 -20.02 17.47
C PHE A 515 21.30 -20.61 18.71
N ASN A 516 21.43 -19.98 19.87
CA ASN A 516 20.79 -20.44 21.11
C ASN A 516 19.26 -20.41 21.03
N LYS A 517 18.66 -19.41 20.35
CA LYS A 517 17.21 -19.36 20.12
C LYS A 517 16.73 -20.52 19.24
N LEU A 518 17.46 -20.82 18.16
CA LEU A 518 17.14 -21.95 17.28
C LEU A 518 17.41 -23.29 17.96
N LYS A 519 18.43 -23.39 18.82
CA LYS A 519 18.73 -24.60 19.59
C LYS A 519 17.62 -24.91 20.58
N ALA A 520 17.03 -23.87 21.20
CA ALA A 520 15.90 -24.01 22.11
C ALA A 520 14.62 -24.55 21.45
N THR A 521 14.46 -24.36 20.13
CA THR A 521 13.33 -24.91 19.36
C THR A 521 13.65 -26.28 18.73
N GLY A 522 14.86 -26.82 18.95
CA GLY A 522 15.32 -28.05 18.31
C GLY A 522 15.68 -27.89 16.83
N SER A 523 15.77 -26.64 16.34
CA SER A 523 16.01 -26.34 14.93
C SER A 523 17.50 -26.31 14.56
N VAL A 524 18.43 -26.37 15.51
CA VAL A 524 19.88 -26.52 15.30
C VAL A 524 20.51 -27.29 16.48
N ASP A 525 21.70 -27.86 16.29
CA ASP A 525 22.48 -28.53 17.34
C ASP A 525 24.00 -28.27 17.24
N GLU A 526 24.81 -28.98 18.03
CA GLU A 526 26.28 -28.79 18.09
C GLU A 526 27.03 -29.32 16.85
N ASN A 527 26.35 -30.15 16.03
CA ASN A 527 26.85 -30.77 14.82
C ASN A 527 26.25 -30.14 13.56
N TRP A 528 25.16 -29.37 13.69
CA TRP A 528 24.45 -28.79 12.57
C TRP A 528 23.90 -27.39 12.89
N ASP A 529 24.35 -26.39 12.12
CA ASP A 529 23.78 -25.05 12.12
C ASP A 529 23.62 -24.51 10.69
N HIS A 530 22.49 -23.84 10.45
CA HIS A 530 22.13 -23.33 9.12
C HIS A 530 23.18 -22.36 8.54
N PHE A 531 23.89 -21.62 9.38
CA PHE A 531 24.83 -20.58 8.95
C PHE A 531 26.13 -21.17 8.42
N SER A 532 26.66 -22.20 9.10
CA SER A 532 27.84 -22.95 8.68
C SER A 532 27.59 -23.75 7.40
N VAL A 533 26.38 -24.29 7.22
CA VAL A 533 26.04 -25.09 6.03
C VAL A 533 25.92 -24.23 4.78
N MET A 534 25.34 -23.03 4.86
CA MET A 534 25.21 -22.19 3.66
C MET A 534 26.55 -21.58 3.21
N ARG A 535 27.50 -21.42 4.14
CA ARG A 535 28.83 -20.90 3.84
C ARG A 535 29.72 -21.99 3.28
N SER A 536 30.24 -21.79 2.05
CA SER A 536 31.20 -22.72 1.48
C SER A 536 32.46 -22.74 2.32
N SER A 537 33.42 -21.85 2.15
CA SER A 537 34.59 -21.73 3.05
C SER A 537 34.64 -20.36 3.72
N ILE A 538 35.42 -20.23 4.81
CA ILE A 538 35.71 -18.90 5.39
C ILE A 538 36.58 -18.07 4.43
N GLU A 539 37.51 -18.69 3.67
CA GLU A 539 38.47 -17.99 2.81
C GLU A 539 37.92 -17.51 1.46
N LYS A 540 37.12 -18.33 0.78
CA LYS A 540 36.57 -18.06 -0.56
C LYS A 540 35.14 -18.58 -0.71
N GLN A 541 34.26 -17.72 -1.21
CA GLN A 541 32.96 -18.11 -1.74
C GLN A 541 33.06 -18.25 -3.25
N GLU A 542 32.66 -19.42 -3.79
CA GLU A 542 32.56 -19.68 -5.22
C GLU A 542 31.10 -19.70 -5.73
N SER A 543 30.11 -19.39 -4.88
CA SER A 543 28.71 -19.37 -5.31
C SER A 543 28.34 -18.06 -6.02
N ALA A 544 27.58 -18.17 -7.11
CA ALA A 544 27.08 -17.05 -7.89
C ALA A 544 25.98 -16.20 -7.19
N ARG A 545 25.57 -16.58 -5.96
CA ARG A 545 24.64 -15.82 -5.12
C ARG A 545 25.29 -15.65 -3.75
N GLU A 546 25.59 -14.40 -3.40
CA GLU A 546 26.00 -14.00 -2.05
C GLU A 546 24.72 -13.64 -1.27
N GLU A 547 24.46 -14.32 -0.15
CA GLU A 547 23.35 -13.96 0.74
C GLU A 547 23.79 -12.95 1.80
N SER A 548 22.84 -12.22 2.39
CA SER A 548 23.11 -11.19 3.42
C SER A 548 23.85 -11.73 4.66
N ILE A 549 23.72 -13.03 4.97
CA ILE A 549 24.46 -13.68 6.07
C ILE A 549 25.94 -13.86 5.73
N ASP A 550 26.26 -14.22 4.48
CA ASP A 550 27.66 -14.38 4.03
C ASP A 550 28.44 -13.09 4.24
N LEU A 551 27.82 -11.95 3.95
CA LEU A 551 28.42 -10.64 4.12
C LEU A 551 28.75 -10.34 5.60
N LEU A 552 27.92 -10.78 6.55
CA LEU A 552 28.23 -10.63 7.97
C LEU A 552 29.40 -11.52 8.41
N ILE A 553 29.52 -12.72 7.82
CA ILE A 553 30.66 -13.62 8.04
C ILE A 553 31.94 -13.00 7.45
N ASP A 554 31.85 -12.39 6.27
CA ASP A 554 32.99 -11.71 5.64
C ASP A 554 33.43 -10.47 6.44
N ILE A 555 32.49 -9.73 7.03
CA ILE A 555 32.80 -8.63 7.97
C ILE A 555 33.53 -9.15 9.22
N LEU A 556 33.04 -10.23 9.83
CA LEU A 556 33.71 -10.90 10.97
C LEU A 556 35.14 -11.32 10.60
N ARG A 557 35.30 -11.94 9.43
CA ARG A 557 36.58 -12.40 8.92
C ARG A 557 37.54 -11.25 8.63
N GLU A 558 37.11 -10.22 7.91
CA GLU A 558 37.95 -9.06 7.63
C GLU A 558 38.35 -8.32 8.92
N ALA A 559 37.48 -8.28 9.94
CA ALA A 559 37.79 -7.70 11.24
C ALA A 559 38.87 -8.50 12.00
N ILE A 560 38.79 -9.84 12.03
CA ILE A 560 39.82 -10.66 12.69
C ILE A 560 41.13 -10.68 11.90
N ASP A 561 41.06 -10.67 10.56
CA ASP A 561 42.22 -10.53 9.69
C ASP A 561 43.00 -9.25 9.98
N PHE A 562 42.28 -8.15 10.18
CA PHE A 562 42.88 -6.89 10.57
C PHE A 562 43.60 -6.99 11.92
N GLN A 563 43.04 -7.67 12.92
CA GLN A 563 43.70 -7.89 14.20
C GLN A 563 44.93 -8.81 14.10
N ILE A 564 44.87 -9.86 13.27
CA ILE A 564 46.02 -10.74 12.97
C ILE A 564 47.16 -9.94 12.35
N MET A 565 46.87 -9.19 11.28
CA MET A 565 47.87 -8.37 10.58
C MET A 565 48.56 -7.35 11.50
N ASN A 566 47.83 -6.81 12.48
CA ASN A 566 48.35 -5.84 13.44
C ASN A 566 48.90 -6.47 14.74
N SER A 567 48.91 -7.82 14.84
CA SER A 567 49.33 -8.54 16.04
C SER A 567 48.62 -8.08 17.33
N ASP A 568 47.35 -7.71 17.24
CA ASP A 568 46.54 -7.26 18.37
C ASP A 568 46.41 -8.37 19.43
N PRO A 569 46.83 -8.15 20.70
CA PRO A 569 46.78 -9.18 21.73
C PRO A 569 45.35 -9.66 22.06
N ASP A 570 44.33 -8.83 21.87
CA ASP A 570 42.94 -9.17 22.22
C ASP A 570 42.35 -10.23 21.28
N ARG A 571 42.95 -10.44 20.10
CA ARG A 571 42.52 -11.50 19.15
C ARG A 571 42.50 -12.89 19.77
N LEU A 572 43.43 -13.17 20.69
CA LEU A 572 43.51 -14.45 21.40
C LEU A 572 42.30 -14.69 22.32
N LEU A 573 41.66 -13.62 22.82
CA LEU A 573 40.43 -13.72 23.60
C LEU A 573 39.28 -14.20 22.70
N HIS A 574 39.17 -13.66 21.49
CA HIS A 574 38.18 -14.10 20.51
C HIS A 574 38.39 -15.58 20.11
N TYR A 575 39.65 -16.00 19.94
CA TYR A 575 39.98 -17.39 19.65
C TYR A 575 39.49 -18.35 20.74
N ASN A 576 39.76 -18.05 22.00
CA ASN A 576 39.29 -18.85 23.12
C ASN A 576 37.75 -18.89 23.19
N ASN A 577 37.08 -17.76 22.97
CA ASN A 577 35.62 -17.70 22.97
C ASN A 577 35.01 -18.54 21.84
N TRP A 578 35.55 -18.44 20.63
CA TRP A 578 35.08 -19.19 19.47
C TRP A 578 35.35 -20.69 19.60
N LYS A 579 36.53 -21.08 20.10
CA LYS A 579 36.90 -22.47 20.40
C LYS A 579 35.91 -23.16 21.34
N HIS A 580 35.38 -22.45 22.32
CA HIS A 580 34.46 -23.00 23.33
C HIS A 580 32.97 -22.72 23.05
N SER A 581 32.63 -22.12 21.90
CA SER A 581 31.26 -21.71 21.56
C SER A 581 30.30 -22.87 21.27
N LYS A 582 30.84 -24.03 20.84
CA LYS A 582 30.09 -25.19 20.32
C LYS A 582 29.18 -24.88 19.10
N MET A 583 29.38 -23.74 18.46
CA MET A 583 28.70 -23.34 17.24
C MET A 583 29.64 -23.60 16.07
N SER A 584 29.23 -24.43 15.11
CA SER A 584 30.14 -24.88 14.04
C SER A 584 30.70 -23.70 13.24
N LEU A 585 29.91 -22.69 12.91
CA LEU A 585 30.41 -21.48 12.24
C LEU A 585 31.58 -20.79 12.98
N LEU A 586 31.49 -20.65 14.31
CA LEU A 586 32.52 -19.98 15.11
C LEU A 586 33.77 -20.87 15.29
N GLU A 587 33.59 -22.18 15.44
CA GLU A 587 34.71 -23.14 15.45
C GLU A 587 35.47 -23.13 14.12
N ARG A 588 34.76 -22.99 12.98
CA ARG A 588 35.37 -22.80 11.66
C ARG A 588 36.16 -21.49 11.57
N LEU A 589 35.60 -20.38 12.07
CA LEU A 589 36.31 -19.10 12.15
C LEU A 589 37.56 -19.20 13.04
N PHE A 590 37.51 -19.95 14.14
CA PHE A 590 38.70 -20.22 14.96
C PHE A 590 39.75 -21.02 14.20
N LEU A 591 39.40 -22.13 13.53
CA LEU A 591 40.36 -22.91 12.76
C LEU A 591 40.94 -22.12 11.57
N TYR A 592 40.14 -21.27 10.94
CA TYR A 592 40.63 -20.30 9.96
C TYR A 592 41.71 -19.39 10.55
N CYS A 593 41.50 -18.86 11.76
CA CYS A 593 42.49 -18.04 12.44
C CYS A 593 43.75 -18.84 12.82
N VAL A 594 43.60 -20.06 13.35
CA VAL A 594 44.73 -20.95 13.67
C VAL A 594 45.58 -21.26 12.43
N LYS A 595 44.92 -21.49 11.29
CA LYS A 595 45.61 -21.69 10.01
C LYS A 595 46.42 -20.46 9.62
N LYS A 596 45.81 -19.26 9.68
CA LYS A 596 46.34 -18.02 9.12
C LYS A 596 47.30 -17.24 10.02
N ASP A 597 47.14 -17.32 11.33
CA ASP A 597 47.96 -16.57 12.29
C ASP A 597 49.29 -17.29 12.55
N ASP A 598 50.40 -16.59 12.31
CA ASP A 598 51.76 -17.09 12.57
C ASP A 598 52.07 -17.24 14.07
N TYR A 599 51.17 -16.79 14.96
CA TYR A 599 51.24 -17.08 16.39
C TYR A 599 51.28 -18.58 16.70
N TYR A 600 50.60 -19.41 15.89
CA TYR A 600 50.58 -20.86 16.07
C TYR A 600 51.67 -21.52 15.22
N SER A 601 52.55 -22.31 15.86
CA SER A 601 53.44 -23.23 15.17
C SER A 601 52.67 -24.36 14.46
N ASN A 602 53.26 -25.01 13.45
CA ASN A 602 52.62 -26.12 12.76
C ASN A 602 52.18 -27.25 13.72
N ASP A 603 52.97 -27.52 14.76
CA ASP A 603 52.61 -28.45 15.83
C ASP A 603 51.35 -28.00 16.60
N GLU A 604 51.26 -26.72 16.96
CA GLU A 604 50.10 -26.17 17.68
C GLU A 604 48.85 -26.14 16.79
N LYS A 605 48.98 -25.88 15.49
CA LYS A 605 47.86 -25.91 14.54
C LYS A 605 47.21 -27.29 14.49
N VAL A 606 48.02 -28.35 14.34
CA VAL A 606 47.52 -29.73 14.35
C VAL A 606 47.00 -30.14 15.74
N ASN A 607 47.71 -29.78 16.81
CA ASN A 607 47.27 -30.08 18.17
C ASN A 607 45.95 -29.40 18.55
N ALA A 608 45.62 -28.22 17.98
CA ALA A 608 44.33 -27.57 18.21
C ALA A 608 43.14 -28.44 17.74
N ILE A 609 43.33 -29.16 16.63
CA ILE A 609 42.35 -30.11 16.07
C ILE A 609 42.28 -31.38 16.94
N LEU A 610 43.44 -31.94 17.30
CA LEU A 610 43.53 -33.20 18.05
C LEU A 610 42.98 -33.08 19.48
N GLN A 611 43.34 -32.01 20.21
CA GLN A 611 42.90 -31.79 21.60
C GLN A 611 41.40 -31.52 21.74
N SER A 612 40.74 -31.11 20.65
CA SER A 612 39.33 -30.74 20.64
C SER A 612 38.44 -31.83 20.03
N ASP A 613 39.01 -32.99 19.67
CA ASP A 613 38.35 -34.09 18.95
C ASP A 613 37.67 -33.64 17.64
N TRP A 614 38.32 -32.70 16.93
CA TRP A 614 37.77 -32.10 15.71
C TRP A 614 38.24 -32.77 14.42
N LEU A 615 39.19 -33.71 14.50
CA LEU A 615 39.77 -34.39 13.34
C LEU A 615 38.70 -35.06 12.45
N PHE A 616 37.65 -35.58 13.06
CA PHE A 616 36.51 -36.24 12.41
C PHE A 616 35.19 -35.48 12.57
N LYS A 617 35.24 -34.16 12.87
CA LYS A 617 34.02 -33.34 12.92
C LYS A 617 33.66 -32.88 11.50
N SER A 618 32.55 -33.38 10.98
CA SER A 618 32.11 -33.15 9.59
C SER A 618 31.90 -31.67 9.24
N SER A 619 31.43 -30.85 10.19
CA SER A 619 31.20 -29.43 9.97
C SER A 619 32.49 -28.59 9.85
N LEU A 620 33.65 -29.14 10.26
CA LEU A 620 34.96 -28.47 10.24
C LEU A 620 35.91 -29.02 9.15
N GLU A 621 35.38 -29.88 8.27
CA GLU A 621 36.15 -30.75 7.39
C GLU A 621 37.22 -30.02 6.56
N VAL A 622 36.92 -28.82 6.09
CA VAL A 622 37.81 -28.10 5.19
C VAL A 622 38.84 -27.25 5.88
N GLU A 623 38.47 -26.63 7.01
CA GLU A 623 39.45 -25.96 7.83
C GLU A 623 40.45 -27.01 8.40
N VAL A 624 39.99 -28.23 8.70
CA VAL A 624 40.86 -29.38 9.05
C VAL A 624 41.73 -29.81 7.86
N GLN A 625 41.15 -29.99 6.67
CA GLN A 625 41.90 -30.34 5.46
C GLN A 625 43.01 -29.32 5.18
N ALA A 626 42.69 -28.03 5.23
CA ALA A 626 43.65 -26.96 4.97
C ALA A 626 44.81 -26.99 5.99
N ILE A 627 44.52 -27.18 7.28
CA ILE A 627 45.57 -27.29 8.30
C ILE A 627 46.45 -28.52 8.08
N LEU A 628 45.87 -29.69 7.80
CA LEU A 628 46.65 -30.93 7.61
C LEU A 628 47.52 -30.91 6.34
N THR A 629 47.00 -30.37 5.24
CA THR A 629 47.73 -30.31 3.96
C THR A 629 48.82 -29.24 3.94
N GLU A 630 48.61 -28.08 4.57
CA GLU A 630 49.57 -26.96 4.58
C GLU A 630 50.62 -27.06 5.71
N SER A 631 50.37 -27.87 6.75
CA SER A 631 51.34 -28.06 7.84
C SER A 631 52.53 -28.91 7.37
N SER A 632 53.75 -28.38 7.47
CA SER A 632 54.99 -29.11 7.14
C SER A 632 55.92 -29.24 8.36
N LYS A 633 56.73 -30.30 8.41
CA LYS A 633 57.77 -30.51 9.44
C LYS A 633 57.25 -30.56 10.87
N LEU A 634 56.22 -31.37 11.12
CA LEU A 634 55.69 -31.62 12.46
C LEU A 634 56.73 -32.32 13.35
N SER A 635 56.67 -32.05 14.66
CA SER A 635 57.47 -32.78 15.64
C SER A 635 57.05 -34.25 15.71
N GLN A 636 57.99 -35.12 16.09
CA GLN A 636 57.73 -36.56 16.20
C GLN A 636 56.59 -36.87 17.19
N ASN A 637 56.43 -36.06 18.24
CA ASN A 637 55.32 -36.23 19.19
C ASN A 637 53.96 -35.94 18.56
N THR A 638 53.83 -34.84 17.82
CA THR A 638 52.55 -34.48 17.15
C THR A 638 52.20 -35.50 16.06
N VAL A 639 53.20 -36.00 15.30
CA VAL A 639 52.99 -37.07 14.30
C VAL A 639 52.44 -38.33 14.97
N LEU A 640 53.05 -38.77 16.09
CA LEU A 640 52.58 -39.95 16.82
C LEU A 640 51.17 -39.77 17.39
N SER A 641 50.82 -38.58 17.89
CA SER A 641 49.46 -38.31 18.37
C SER A 641 48.42 -38.32 17.25
N LEU A 642 48.77 -37.76 16.08
CA LEU A 642 47.90 -37.82 14.89
C LEU A 642 47.69 -39.28 14.44
N GLU A 643 48.75 -40.07 14.37
CA GLU A 643 48.67 -41.50 14.05
C GLU A 643 47.82 -42.28 15.06
N GLU A 644 47.97 -42.00 16.35
CA GLU A 644 47.20 -42.66 17.41
C GLU A 644 45.70 -42.39 17.24
N CYS A 645 45.31 -41.15 16.95
CA CYS A 645 43.90 -40.80 16.67
C CYS A 645 43.37 -41.50 15.41
N LEU A 646 44.15 -41.54 14.33
CA LEU A 646 43.78 -42.23 13.08
C LEU A 646 43.62 -43.74 13.31
N ALA A 647 44.57 -44.37 14.00
CA ALA A 647 44.55 -45.78 14.33
C ALA A 647 43.42 -46.16 15.30
N TYR A 648 43.11 -45.30 16.26
CA TYR A 648 41.96 -45.46 17.14
C TYR A 648 40.66 -45.46 16.34
N LYS A 649 40.47 -44.48 15.44
CA LYS A 649 39.29 -44.42 14.58
C LYS A 649 39.16 -45.64 13.69
N GLU A 650 40.28 -46.08 13.11
CA GLU A 650 40.30 -47.28 12.30
C GLU A 650 39.86 -48.53 13.08
N LYS A 651 40.28 -48.65 14.34
CA LYS A 651 39.87 -49.73 15.24
C LYS A 651 38.36 -49.68 15.54
N GLU A 652 37.79 -48.50 15.77
CA GLU A 652 36.35 -48.32 15.93
C GLU A 652 35.58 -48.79 14.68
N ILE A 653 36.04 -48.38 13.50
CA ILE A 653 35.42 -48.75 12.22
C ILE A 653 35.48 -50.26 12.01
N ARG A 654 36.60 -50.90 12.32
CA ARG A 654 36.75 -52.37 12.24
C ARG A 654 35.74 -53.12 13.10
N ALA A 655 35.36 -52.57 14.25
CA ALA A 655 34.40 -53.19 15.18
C ALA A 655 32.93 -53.06 14.73
N LEU A 656 32.63 -52.26 13.70
CA LEU A 656 31.27 -52.14 13.16
C LEU A 656 30.85 -53.40 12.38
N ASN A 657 29.62 -53.84 12.64
CA ASN A 657 28.96 -54.98 11.99
C ASN A 657 28.20 -54.59 10.71
N ASP A 658 27.86 -53.31 10.55
CA ASP A 658 27.13 -52.75 9.41
C ASP A 658 28.11 -52.41 8.28
N GLY A 659 28.05 -53.17 7.18
CA GLY A 659 28.97 -53.04 6.05
C GLY A 659 28.89 -51.69 5.34
N GLU A 660 27.74 -51.04 5.31
CA GLU A 660 27.57 -49.72 4.67
C GLU A 660 28.13 -48.61 5.56
N LYS A 661 27.79 -48.61 6.86
CA LYS A 661 28.38 -47.66 7.82
C LYS A 661 29.90 -47.79 7.86
N LYS A 662 30.39 -49.03 7.81
CA LYS A 662 31.82 -49.32 7.81
C LYS A 662 32.52 -48.71 6.59
N ARG A 663 31.91 -48.81 5.40
CA ARG A 663 32.43 -48.18 4.16
C ARG A 663 32.49 -46.66 4.31
N ALA A 664 31.40 -46.04 4.76
CA ALA A 664 31.32 -44.58 4.92
C ALA A 664 32.35 -44.00 5.90
N PHE A 665 32.52 -44.64 7.07
CA PHE A 665 33.55 -44.21 8.01
C PHE A 665 34.97 -44.49 7.50
N TYR A 666 35.19 -45.56 6.73
CA TYR A 666 36.48 -45.78 6.07
C TYR A 666 36.76 -44.71 5.01
N HIS A 667 35.75 -44.20 4.31
CA HIS A 667 35.90 -43.08 3.37
C HIS A 667 36.29 -41.79 4.09
N GLU A 668 35.66 -41.50 5.24
CA GLU A 668 36.03 -40.34 6.07
C GLU A 668 37.48 -40.45 6.59
N LEU A 669 37.86 -41.64 7.10
CA LEU A 669 39.22 -41.93 7.52
C LEU A 669 40.23 -41.84 6.36
N TYR A 670 39.86 -42.35 5.19
CA TYR A 670 40.67 -42.29 3.97
C TYR A 670 41.02 -40.85 3.60
N ASN A 671 40.05 -39.93 3.64
CA ASN A 671 40.30 -38.51 3.36
C ASN A 671 41.34 -37.90 4.31
N ARG A 672 41.24 -38.14 5.64
CA ARG A 672 42.20 -37.60 6.62
C ARG A 672 43.61 -38.21 6.45
N LEU A 673 43.67 -39.51 6.16
CA LEU A 673 44.93 -40.20 5.86
C LEU A 673 45.57 -39.64 4.58
N LEU A 674 44.76 -39.36 3.55
CA LEU A 674 45.22 -38.80 2.29
C LEU A 674 45.78 -37.38 2.48
N TRP A 675 45.07 -36.51 3.21
CA TRP A 675 45.56 -35.16 3.52
C TRP A 675 46.87 -35.18 4.32
N THR A 676 47.00 -36.12 5.25
CA THR A 676 48.24 -36.33 6.01
C THR A 676 49.36 -36.83 5.09
N LYS A 677 49.06 -37.73 4.15
CA LYS A 677 50.00 -38.27 3.16
C LYS A 677 50.49 -37.21 2.16
N GLU A 678 49.63 -36.27 1.79
CA GLU A 678 49.94 -35.14 0.90
C GLU A 678 50.85 -34.10 1.57
N SER A 679 50.91 -34.09 2.90
CA SER A 679 51.86 -33.28 3.67
C SER A 679 53.26 -33.91 3.73
N GLU A 680 54.29 -33.12 4.09
CA GLU A 680 55.64 -33.65 4.38
C GLU A 680 55.72 -34.53 5.65
N ASN A 681 54.58 -34.83 6.29
CA ASN A 681 54.49 -35.58 7.56
C ASN A 681 54.00 -37.04 7.38
N SER A 682 54.08 -37.57 6.17
CA SER A 682 53.65 -38.94 5.86
C SER A 682 54.49 -39.98 6.60
N THR A 683 53.83 -41.02 7.11
CA THR A 683 54.46 -42.13 7.84
C THR A 683 54.21 -43.48 7.18
N ASP A 684 54.95 -44.50 7.58
CA ASP A 684 54.72 -45.87 7.12
C ASP A 684 53.31 -46.37 7.46
N TYR A 685 52.77 -45.99 8.62
CA TYR A 685 51.39 -46.34 8.99
C TYR A 685 50.38 -45.68 8.04
N VAL A 686 50.49 -44.37 7.79
CA VAL A 686 49.59 -43.64 6.89
C VAL A 686 49.64 -44.23 5.47
N ASN A 687 50.84 -44.42 4.92
CA ASN A 687 51.03 -44.96 3.57
C ASN A 687 50.46 -46.38 3.39
N ASN A 688 50.74 -47.27 4.36
CA ASN A 688 50.23 -48.64 4.32
C ASN A 688 48.70 -48.69 4.49
N THR A 689 48.15 -47.83 5.35
CA THR A 689 46.71 -47.78 5.63
C THR A 689 45.91 -47.22 4.46
N VAL A 690 46.41 -46.16 3.81
CA VAL A 690 45.84 -45.62 2.55
C VAL A 690 45.79 -46.71 1.48
N THR A 691 46.93 -47.35 1.21
CA THR A 691 47.03 -48.40 0.17
C THR A 691 46.05 -49.54 0.41
N ARG A 692 45.96 -50.01 1.66
CA ARG A 692 45.02 -51.09 2.03
C ARG A 692 43.56 -50.68 1.87
N ILE A 693 43.19 -49.46 2.24
CA ILE A 693 41.81 -48.98 2.08
C ILE A 693 41.46 -48.82 0.59
N GLU A 694 42.39 -48.32 -0.24
CA GLU A 694 42.23 -48.22 -1.69
C GLU A 694 42.03 -49.59 -2.35
N GLU A 695 42.86 -50.58 -2.00
CA GLU A 695 42.74 -51.96 -2.51
C GLU A 695 41.42 -52.62 -2.07
N GLN A 696 40.98 -52.36 -0.83
CA GLN A 696 39.81 -53.01 -0.25
C GLN A 696 38.48 -52.40 -0.73
N TYR A 697 38.40 -51.08 -0.89
CA TYR A 697 37.15 -50.36 -1.15
C TYR A 697 37.11 -49.62 -2.50
N GLY A 698 38.24 -49.54 -3.21
CA GLY A 698 38.32 -48.88 -4.52
C GLY A 698 38.18 -47.36 -4.46
N PHE A 699 38.44 -46.74 -3.30
CA PHE A 699 38.41 -45.29 -3.16
C PHE A 699 39.49 -44.63 -4.04
N LYS A 700 39.22 -43.40 -4.46
CA LYS A 700 40.15 -42.59 -5.27
C LYS A 700 40.32 -41.22 -4.63
N PRO A 701 41.46 -40.55 -4.83
CA PRO A 701 41.64 -39.15 -4.43
C PRO A 701 40.53 -38.29 -5.01
N SER A 702 39.80 -37.56 -4.16
CA SER A 702 38.78 -36.62 -4.62
C SER A 702 39.46 -35.47 -5.38
N THR A 703 39.18 -35.33 -6.68
CA THR A 703 39.65 -34.19 -7.50
C THR A 703 38.82 -32.93 -7.28
N GLU A 704 37.69 -33.01 -6.59
CA GLU A 704 36.90 -31.85 -6.20
C GLU A 704 37.33 -31.42 -4.81
N VAL A 705 37.75 -30.15 -4.69
CA VAL A 705 37.82 -29.44 -3.41
C VAL A 705 36.46 -29.64 -2.75
N LEU A 706 36.43 -30.38 -1.65
CA LEU A 706 35.23 -30.52 -0.82
C LEU A 706 34.83 -29.09 -0.45
N LYS A 707 33.76 -28.57 -1.06
CA LYS A 707 33.11 -27.36 -0.58
C LYS A 707 32.64 -27.71 0.82
N PRO A 708 33.09 -27.02 1.89
CA PRO A 708 32.35 -27.09 3.13
C PRO A 708 30.96 -26.53 2.81
N GLY A 709 29.93 -26.95 3.51
CA GLY A 709 28.61 -26.32 3.38
C GLY A 709 27.73 -26.73 2.19
N VAL A 710 28.24 -26.97 0.98
CA VAL A 710 27.50 -27.82 0.02
C VAL A 710 27.85 -29.28 0.28
N ARG A 711 27.62 -29.70 1.52
CA ARG A 711 26.77 -30.86 1.70
C ARG A 711 25.36 -30.34 2.04
N SER A 712 24.70 -29.65 1.10
CA SER A 712 23.70 -30.42 0.35
C SER A 712 24.38 -31.65 -0.26
N TYR A 713 24.66 -32.61 0.61
CA TYR A 713 24.19 -33.93 0.37
C TYR A 713 22.79 -33.71 -0.17
N PRO A 714 22.53 -33.92 -1.47
CA PRO A 714 21.16 -33.83 -1.94
C PRO A 714 20.38 -34.69 -0.96
N VAL A 715 19.49 -34.06 -0.19
CA VAL A 715 18.65 -34.81 0.74
C VAL A 715 17.86 -35.68 -0.18
N THR A 716 18.29 -36.93 -0.26
CA THR A 716 17.67 -37.88 -1.14
C THR A 716 16.58 -38.41 -0.27
N PHE A 717 15.37 -37.91 -0.53
CA PHE A 717 14.17 -38.43 0.10
C PHE A 717 14.05 -39.89 -0.32
N VAL A 718 14.35 -40.81 0.59
CA VAL A 718 14.37 -42.24 0.33
C VAL A 718 13.25 -42.89 1.12
N SER A 719 12.37 -43.61 0.42
CA SER A 719 11.41 -44.47 1.11
C SER A 719 12.15 -45.63 1.78
N PRO A 720 11.79 -46.01 3.02
CA PRO A 720 12.34 -47.18 3.72
C PRO A 720 11.99 -48.51 3.03
N LYS A 721 11.12 -48.49 2.01
CA LYS A 721 10.70 -49.63 1.21
C LYS A 721 10.86 -49.33 -0.27
N SER A 722 11.27 -50.34 -1.04
CA SER A 722 11.36 -50.23 -2.50
C SER A 722 9.98 -50.06 -3.14
N VAL A 723 9.96 -49.54 -4.37
CA VAL A 723 8.73 -49.38 -5.17
C VAL A 723 7.95 -50.70 -5.29
N ASP A 724 8.64 -51.83 -5.51
CA ASP A 724 7.99 -53.14 -5.60
C ASP A 724 7.45 -53.67 -4.27
N GLU A 725 8.11 -53.35 -3.15
CA GLU A 725 7.60 -53.67 -1.81
C GLU A 725 6.36 -52.83 -1.49
N LEU A 726 6.41 -51.52 -1.72
CA LEU A 726 5.26 -50.62 -1.51
C LEU A 726 4.07 -51.00 -2.40
N ARG A 727 4.33 -51.41 -3.65
CA ARG A 727 3.30 -51.86 -4.60
C ARG A 727 2.53 -53.10 -4.11
N ARG A 728 3.18 -54.00 -3.36
CA ARG A 728 2.59 -55.24 -2.84
C ARG A 728 2.10 -55.13 -1.40
N MET A 729 2.39 -54.02 -0.72
CA MET A 729 2.08 -53.81 0.68
C MET A 729 0.57 -53.54 0.88
N PRO A 730 -0.09 -54.20 1.85
CA PRO A 730 -1.46 -53.85 2.23
C PRO A 730 -1.57 -52.40 2.72
N PHE A 731 -2.63 -51.69 2.33
CA PHE A 731 -2.79 -50.26 2.68
C PHE A 731 -2.79 -49.95 4.20
N PRO A 732 -3.35 -50.79 5.09
CA PRO A 732 -3.22 -50.57 6.54
C PRO A 732 -1.75 -50.59 7.02
N GLU A 733 -0.93 -51.48 6.47
CA GLU A 733 0.51 -51.55 6.79
C GLU A 733 1.27 -50.34 6.21
N LEU A 734 0.85 -49.83 5.04
CA LEU A 734 1.38 -48.59 4.47
C LEU A 734 1.11 -47.39 5.37
N ILE A 735 -0.10 -47.28 5.92
CA ILE A 735 -0.46 -46.19 6.85
C ILE A 735 0.36 -46.28 8.15
N GLU A 736 0.58 -47.49 8.66
CA GLU A 736 1.44 -47.71 9.83
C GLU A 736 2.89 -47.30 9.51
N LEU A 737 3.41 -47.66 8.34
CA LEU A 737 4.73 -47.25 7.87
C LEU A 737 4.84 -45.72 7.78
N MET A 738 3.87 -45.05 7.17
CA MET A 738 3.82 -43.59 7.09
C MET A 738 3.82 -42.94 8.49
N SER A 739 3.08 -43.51 9.44
CA SER A 739 2.99 -43.02 10.82
C SER A 739 4.34 -43.17 11.57
N ARG A 740 5.06 -44.27 11.33
CA ARG A 740 6.39 -44.51 11.91
C ARG A 740 7.44 -43.52 11.40
N PHE A 741 7.28 -43.00 10.19
CA PHE A 741 8.17 -42.00 9.55
C PHE A 741 7.53 -40.61 9.46
N ALA A 742 6.57 -40.31 10.34
CA ALA A 742 5.94 -38.99 10.42
C ALA A 742 6.95 -37.91 10.86
N ALA A 743 7.93 -38.28 11.71
CA ALA A 743 9.14 -37.51 11.90
C ALA A 743 10.24 -38.07 10.97
N PRO A 744 10.96 -37.22 10.22
CA PRO A 744 12.00 -37.68 9.31
C PRO A 744 13.14 -38.38 10.07
N VAL A 745 13.62 -39.49 9.51
CA VAL A 745 14.78 -40.24 10.02
C VAL A 745 15.93 -40.03 9.05
N HIS A 746 17.00 -39.40 9.52
CA HIS A 746 18.18 -39.11 8.70
C HIS A 746 19.22 -40.23 8.82
N LYS A 747 19.69 -40.73 7.68
CA LYS A 747 20.84 -41.65 7.58
C LYS A 747 21.89 -41.00 6.68
N GLN A 748 23.10 -40.86 7.20
CA GLN A 748 24.21 -40.26 6.47
C GLN A 748 24.92 -41.32 5.62
N GLU A 749 25.05 -41.08 4.31
CA GLU A 749 25.87 -41.86 3.35
C GLU A 749 27.08 -41.02 2.86
N GLU A 750 28.02 -41.64 2.13
CA GLU A 750 29.31 -41.02 1.72
C GLU A 750 29.15 -39.68 0.98
N ASP A 751 28.09 -39.56 0.16
CA ASP A 751 27.83 -38.47 -0.79
C ASP A 751 26.41 -37.88 -0.70
N ARG A 752 25.56 -38.32 0.25
CA ARG A 752 24.21 -37.77 0.52
C ARG A 752 23.66 -38.06 1.92
N VAL A 753 22.62 -37.33 2.33
CA VAL A 753 21.77 -37.61 3.49
C VAL A 753 20.55 -38.28 2.91
N LEU A 754 20.35 -39.53 3.27
CA LEU A 754 19.08 -40.18 3.03
C LEU A 754 18.12 -39.69 4.12
N GLU A 755 17.08 -38.99 3.71
CA GLU A 755 15.96 -38.70 4.60
C GLU A 755 14.87 -39.73 4.34
N TYR A 756 14.68 -40.62 5.32
CA TYR A 756 13.52 -41.49 5.38
C TYR A 756 12.39 -40.72 6.00
N SER A 757 11.49 -40.22 5.16
CA SER A 757 10.35 -39.44 5.59
C SER A 757 9.05 -39.93 4.98
N ASN A 758 7.95 -39.59 5.64
CA ASN A 758 6.63 -39.73 5.07
C ASN A 758 6.53 -39.05 3.69
N TYR A 759 7.22 -37.92 3.48
CA TYR A 759 7.33 -37.27 2.18
C TYR A 759 7.94 -38.18 1.10
N ALA A 760 9.04 -38.87 1.41
CA ALA A 760 9.67 -39.83 0.48
C ALA A 760 8.76 -41.01 0.12
N ILE A 761 8.04 -41.55 1.12
CA ILE A 761 7.06 -42.63 0.93
C ILE A 761 5.93 -42.16 0.02
N LEU A 762 5.34 -40.99 0.29
CA LEU A 762 4.25 -40.41 -0.49
C LEU A 762 4.66 -40.09 -1.92
N ASN A 763 5.89 -39.64 -2.15
CA ASN A 763 6.43 -39.43 -3.49
C ASN A 763 6.56 -40.74 -4.27
N GLN A 764 7.02 -41.83 -3.65
CA GLN A 764 7.05 -43.14 -4.31
C GLN A 764 5.65 -43.69 -4.56
N VAL A 765 4.71 -43.53 -3.63
CA VAL A 765 3.30 -43.90 -3.83
C VAL A 765 2.71 -43.11 -5.00
N THR A 766 3.00 -41.82 -5.10
CA THR A 766 2.60 -40.96 -6.23
C THR A 766 3.17 -41.48 -7.56
N GLU A 767 4.45 -41.89 -7.57
CA GLU A 767 5.09 -42.45 -8.76
C GLU A 767 4.48 -43.80 -9.18
N ILE A 768 4.18 -44.68 -8.21
CA ILE A 768 3.46 -45.95 -8.45
C ILE A 768 2.09 -45.66 -9.06
N VAL A 769 1.32 -44.75 -8.46
CA VAL A 769 0.01 -44.33 -8.98
C VAL A 769 0.11 -43.79 -10.41
N SER A 770 1.18 -43.06 -10.74
CA SER A 770 1.37 -42.51 -12.08
C SER A 770 1.71 -43.55 -13.17
N THR A 771 2.11 -44.76 -12.78
CA THR A 771 2.60 -45.81 -13.70
C THR A 771 1.79 -47.11 -13.66
N ASP A 772 1.06 -47.38 -12.58
CA ASP A 772 0.31 -48.60 -12.34
C ASP A 772 -1.16 -48.29 -12.01
N TRP A 773 -2.01 -48.40 -13.04
CA TRP A 773 -3.45 -48.16 -12.90
C TRP A 773 -4.12 -49.11 -11.90
N LYS A 774 -3.74 -50.40 -11.85
CA LYS A 774 -4.39 -51.36 -10.96
C LYS A 774 -4.13 -51.01 -9.49
N TYR A 775 -2.92 -50.53 -9.19
CA TYR A 775 -2.60 -50.02 -7.86
C TYR A 775 -3.40 -48.75 -7.53
N ALA A 776 -3.47 -47.80 -8.47
CA ALA A 776 -4.24 -46.57 -8.29
C ALA A 776 -5.74 -46.85 -8.06
N GLU A 777 -6.32 -47.77 -8.82
CA GLU A 777 -7.72 -48.23 -8.68
C GLU A 777 -7.95 -48.88 -7.31
N SER A 778 -7.07 -49.80 -6.91
CA SER A 778 -7.16 -50.45 -5.58
C SER A 778 -7.03 -49.45 -4.43
N LEU A 779 -6.14 -48.45 -4.56
CA LEU A 779 -5.95 -47.40 -3.56
C LEU A 779 -7.18 -46.49 -3.47
N LEU A 780 -7.77 -46.13 -4.61
CA LEU A 780 -9.00 -45.34 -4.66
C LEU A 780 -10.16 -46.10 -4.01
N GLU A 781 -10.34 -47.38 -4.31
CA GLU A 781 -11.35 -48.25 -3.69
C GLU A 781 -11.18 -48.31 -2.16
N TYR A 782 -9.94 -48.49 -1.70
CA TYR A 782 -9.63 -48.53 -0.28
C TYR A 782 -9.94 -47.19 0.41
N LEU A 783 -9.46 -46.08 -0.13
CA LEU A 783 -9.67 -44.74 0.44
C LEU A 783 -11.15 -44.33 0.46
N ASN A 784 -11.96 -44.90 -0.44
CA ASN A 784 -13.39 -44.68 -0.42
C ASN A 784 -14.07 -45.31 0.81
N GLN A 785 -13.57 -46.48 1.23
CA GLN A 785 -14.12 -47.29 2.32
C GLN A 785 -13.43 -47.05 3.68
N SER A 786 -12.25 -46.44 3.70
CA SER A 786 -11.48 -46.18 4.93
C SER A 786 -11.83 -44.86 5.63
N GLU A 787 -11.31 -44.70 6.85
CA GLU A 787 -11.19 -43.39 7.50
C GLU A 787 -10.37 -42.41 6.63
N LEU A 788 -10.59 -41.10 6.83
CA LEU A 788 -9.98 -40.05 6.03
C LEU A 788 -8.46 -40.01 6.24
N ASN A 789 -7.68 -40.35 5.21
CA ASN A 789 -6.23 -40.15 5.16
C ASN A 789 -5.88 -39.12 4.08
N LYS A 790 -5.72 -37.86 4.49
CA LYS A 790 -5.50 -36.74 3.56
C LYS A 790 -4.21 -36.88 2.74
N SER A 791 -3.14 -37.41 3.34
CA SER A 791 -1.85 -37.59 2.67
C SER A 791 -1.93 -38.59 1.51
N LEU A 792 -2.63 -39.71 1.70
CA LEU A 792 -2.84 -40.70 0.64
C LEU A 792 -3.79 -40.19 -0.44
N TRP A 793 -4.85 -39.46 -0.07
CA TRP A 793 -5.72 -38.77 -1.05
C TRP A 793 -4.92 -37.79 -1.92
N HIS A 794 -3.98 -37.06 -1.32
CA HIS A 794 -3.09 -36.15 -2.04
C HIS A 794 -2.12 -36.91 -2.97
N ALA A 795 -1.48 -37.97 -2.49
CA ALA A 795 -0.58 -38.79 -3.32
C ALA A 795 -1.30 -39.45 -4.51
N LEU A 796 -2.52 -39.97 -4.27
CA LEU A 796 -3.37 -40.53 -5.33
C LEU A 796 -3.71 -39.47 -6.37
N SER A 797 -4.24 -38.33 -5.94
CA SER A 797 -4.67 -37.28 -6.86
C SER A 797 -3.50 -36.69 -7.66
N TYR A 798 -2.35 -36.45 -7.03
CA TYR A 798 -1.17 -35.94 -7.70
C TYR A 798 -0.56 -36.98 -8.66
N GLY A 799 -0.54 -38.26 -8.27
CA GLY A 799 -0.09 -39.36 -9.12
C GLY A 799 -0.93 -39.48 -10.40
N LEU A 800 -2.26 -39.40 -10.28
CA LEU A 800 -3.17 -39.41 -11.43
C LEU A 800 -2.97 -38.20 -12.37
N THR A 801 -2.54 -37.05 -11.85
CA THR A 801 -2.22 -35.90 -12.72
C THR A 801 -1.02 -36.19 -13.63
N LYS A 802 -0.02 -36.92 -13.14
CA LYS A 802 1.20 -37.32 -13.85
C LYS A 802 1.05 -38.56 -14.73
N ALA A 803 0.02 -39.37 -14.49
CA ALA A 803 -0.23 -40.59 -15.23
C ALA A 803 -0.45 -40.33 -16.74
N LYS A 804 0.02 -41.27 -17.58
CA LYS A 804 -0.32 -41.27 -19.01
C LYS A 804 -1.82 -41.45 -19.17
N LYS A 805 -2.47 -40.50 -19.84
CA LYS A 805 -3.93 -40.36 -19.82
C LYS A 805 -4.66 -41.57 -20.41
N GLU A 806 -4.02 -42.24 -21.38
CA GLU A 806 -4.50 -43.45 -22.06
C GLU A 806 -4.48 -44.70 -21.17
N SER A 807 -3.63 -44.71 -20.14
CA SER A 807 -3.47 -45.84 -19.23
C SER A 807 -4.44 -45.85 -18.04
N VAL A 808 -5.23 -44.78 -17.89
CA VAL A 808 -6.14 -44.58 -16.77
C VAL A 808 -7.58 -44.86 -17.21
N HIS A 809 -8.31 -45.72 -16.48
CA HIS A 809 -9.72 -45.98 -16.75
C HIS A 809 -10.60 -44.90 -16.11
N TRP A 810 -10.73 -43.77 -16.80
CA TRP A 810 -11.43 -42.59 -16.28
C TRP A 810 -12.91 -42.83 -15.92
N ASP A 811 -13.62 -43.77 -16.56
CA ASP A 811 -14.97 -44.16 -16.16
C ASP A 811 -15.02 -44.67 -14.71
N SER A 812 -14.08 -45.56 -14.35
CA SER A 812 -13.95 -46.10 -13.00
C SER A 812 -13.60 -44.99 -12.00
N VAL A 813 -12.65 -44.11 -12.34
CA VAL A 813 -12.26 -42.96 -11.50
C VAL A 813 -13.49 -42.09 -11.17
N ILE A 814 -14.25 -41.67 -12.18
CA ILE A 814 -15.36 -40.75 -11.98
C ILE A 814 -16.50 -41.40 -11.20
N GLU A 815 -16.80 -42.69 -11.43
CA GLU A 815 -17.82 -43.41 -10.66
C GLU A 815 -17.45 -43.53 -9.19
N GLN A 816 -16.18 -43.87 -8.91
CA GLN A 816 -15.66 -43.99 -7.56
C GLN A 816 -15.63 -42.64 -6.83
N LEU A 817 -15.11 -41.58 -7.45
CA LEU A 817 -15.13 -40.22 -6.87
C LEU A 817 -16.56 -39.72 -6.66
N SER A 818 -17.49 -40.08 -7.56
CA SER A 818 -18.89 -39.75 -7.38
C SER A 818 -19.48 -40.41 -6.14
N SER A 819 -19.07 -41.63 -5.79
CA SER A 819 -19.55 -42.29 -4.56
C SER A 819 -19.08 -41.60 -3.28
N THR A 820 -17.91 -40.95 -3.31
CA THR A 820 -17.28 -40.32 -2.13
C THR A 820 -17.35 -38.79 -2.09
N ARG A 821 -18.02 -38.19 -3.07
CA ARG A 821 -18.32 -36.75 -3.14
C ARG A 821 -18.91 -36.12 -1.87
N HIS A 822 -19.47 -36.91 -0.96
CA HIS A 822 -20.07 -36.43 0.29
C HIS A 822 -19.05 -36.08 1.40
N LYS A 823 -17.78 -36.49 1.26
CA LYS A 823 -16.68 -36.12 2.17
C LYS A 823 -16.13 -34.74 1.75
N ASP A 824 -16.37 -33.71 2.54
CA ASP A 824 -16.00 -32.33 2.17
C ASP A 824 -14.47 -32.12 2.18
N GLU A 825 -13.74 -32.93 2.95
CA GLU A 825 -12.30 -32.85 3.16
C GLU A 825 -11.46 -33.26 1.93
N ILE A 826 -12.06 -33.94 0.95
CA ILE A 826 -11.37 -34.44 -0.26
C ILE A 826 -11.71 -33.66 -1.53
N ILE A 827 -12.50 -32.59 -1.43
CA ILE A 827 -12.94 -31.82 -2.60
C ILE A 827 -11.75 -31.22 -3.37
N ALA A 828 -10.66 -30.87 -2.68
CA ALA A 828 -9.46 -30.34 -3.32
C ALA A 828 -8.78 -31.37 -4.24
N GLU A 829 -8.74 -32.62 -3.78
CA GLU A 829 -8.16 -33.76 -4.47
C GLU A 829 -9.05 -34.17 -5.65
N ILE A 830 -10.38 -34.18 -5.48
CA ILE A 830 -11.33 -34.37 -6.58
C ILE A 830 -11.11 -33.30 -7.68
N ALA A 831 -11.02 -32.03 -7.29
CA ALA A 831 -10.83 -30.92 -8.23
C ALA A 831 -9.51 -31.04 -9.01
N MET A 832 -8.43 -31.47 -8.35
CA MET A 832 -7.14 -31.72 -8.99
C MET A 832 -7.19 -32.87 -9.99
N ILE A 833 -7.88 -33.97 -9.65
CA ILE A 833 -8.05 -35.11 -10.56
C ILE A 833 -8.86 -34.68 -11.79
N LEU A 834 -9.97 -33.98 -11.59
CA LEU A 834 -10.82 -33.47 -12.68
C LEU A 834 -10.10 -32.47 -13.58
N GLU A 835 -9.31 -31.54 -13.03
CA GLU A 835 -8.49 -30.63 -13.84
C GLU A 835 -7.49 -31.38 -14.75
N SER A 836 -6.96 -32.50 -14.26
CA SER A 836 -6.02 -33.35 -14.98
C SER A 836 -6.65 -34.29 -16.00
N PHE A 837 -7.98 -34.22 -16.15
CA PHE A 837 -8.73 -35.02 -17.12
C PHE A 837 -8.21 -34.75 -18.54
N PRO A 838 -8.22 -35.75 -19.45
CA PRO A 838 -7.47 -35.65 -20.70
C PRO A 838 -7.97 -34.50 -21.60
N ARG A 839 -7.03 -33.70 -22.12
CA ARG A 839 -7.32 -32.49 -22.91
C ARG A 839 -7.47 -32.77 -24.41
N GLU A 840 -6.83 -33.80 -24.95
CA GLU A 840 -6.78 -34.10 -26.39
C GLU A 840 -7.08 -35.59 -26.67
N ASP A 841 -7.78 -35.84 -27.79
CA ASP A 841 -7.82 -37.08 -28.60
C ASP A 841 -8.09 -38.46 -27.98
N LEU A 842 -8.43 -38.57 -26.69
CA LEU A 842 -8.97 -39.82 -26.17
C LEU A 842 -10.46 -39.96 -26.49
N THR A 843 -10.86 -41.17 -26.89
CA THR A 843 -12.23 -41.65 -27.15
C THR A 843 -13.07 -41.64 -25.87
N ILE A 844 -13.19 -40.49 -25.23
CA ILE A 844 -13.97 -40.27 -24.02
C ILE A 844 -15.43 -40.17 -24.45
N SER A 845 -16.28 -41.02 -23.87
CA SER A 845 -17.71 -41.01 -24.14
C SER A 845 -18.36 -39.71 -23.64
N SER A 846 -19.39 -39.23 -24.34
CA SER A 846 -20.19 -38.08 -23.89
C SER A 846 -20.79 -38.31 -22.50
N SER A 847 -21.17 -39.56 -22.20
CA SER A 847 -21.64 -40.00 -20.88
C SER A 847 -20.61 -39.73 -19.76
N LEU A 848 -19.32 -40.00 -20.01
CA LEU A 848 -18.28 -39.76 -19.02
C LEU A 848 -18.05 -38.26 -18.76
N LEU A 849 -18.06 -37.45 -19.81
CA LEU A 849 -17.97 -35.99 -19.68
C LEU A 849 -19.14 -35.43 -18.87
N GLN A 850 -20.35 -35.95 -19.10
CA GLN A 850 -21.52 -35.56 -18.33
C GLN A 850 -21.38 -35.93 -16.85
N LYS A 851 -20.95 -37.16 -16.52
CA LYS A 851 -20.71 -37.57 -15.12
C LYS A 851 -19.64 -36.70 -14.43
N GLY A 852 -18.53 -36.42 -15.13
CA GLY A 852 -17.47 -35.55 -14.61
C GLY A 852 -17.94 -34.12 -14.38
N MET A 853 -18.75 -33.57 -15.30
CA MET A 853 -19.39 -32.26 -15.15
C MET A 853 -20.34 -32.21 -13.95
N GLU A 854 -21.20 -33.22 -13.79
CA GLU A 854 -22.14 -33.31 -12.66
C GLU A 854 -21.39 -33.37 -11.32
N LEU A 855 -20.29 -34.13 -11.27
CA LEU A 855 -19.41 -34.17 -10.09
C LEU A 855 -18.76 -32.80 -9.83
N ALA A 856 -18.24 -32.13 -10.87
CA ALA A 856 -17.64 -30.80 -10.73
C ALA A 856 -18.64 -29.76 -10.20
N ILE A 857 -19.87 -29.75 -10.74
CA ILE A 857 -20.96 -28.87 -10.29
C ILE A 857 -21.29 -29.16 -8.82
N TYR A 858 -21.43 -30.44 -8.46
CA TYR A 858 -21.72 -30.84 -7.09
C TYR A 858 -20.63 -30.37 -6.11
N CYS A 859 -19.35 -30.60 -6.42
CA CYS A 859 -18.23 -30.18 -5.60
C CYS A 859 -18.15 -28.65 -5.48
N PHE A 860 -18.38 -27.92 -6.56
CA PHE A 860 -18.39 -26.45 -6.52
C PHE A 860 -19.52 -25.91 -5.64
N GLU A 861 -20.73 -26.47 -5.76
CA GLU A 861 -21.88 -26.08 -4.92
C GLU A 861 -21.66 -26.44 -3.45
N ARG A 862 -20.97 -27.55 -3.15
CA ARG A 862 -20.55 -27.87 -1.78
C ARG A 862 -19.59 -26.84 -1.21
N LEU A 863 -18.54 -26.48 -1.95
CA LEU A 863 -17.62 -25.41 -1.54
C LEU A 863 -18.38 -24.12 -1.28
N ARG A 864 -19.24 -23.73 -2.23
CA ARG A 864 -20.07 -22.53 -2.15
C ARG A 864 -20.96 -22.50 -0.91
N ASN A 865 -21.56 -23.63 -0.53
CA ASN A 865 -22.48 -23.72 0.62
C ASN A 865 -21.77 -23.85 1.97
N ASN A 866 -20.56 -24.41 1.99
CA ASN A 866 -19.78 -24.65 3.21
C ASN A 866 -18.82 -23.50 3.58
N GLU A 867 -18.78 -22.44 2.77
CA GLU A 867 -18.06 -21.21 3.11
C GLU A 867 -18.71 -20.54 4.33
N LYS A 868 -18.21 -20.88 5.54
CA LYS A 868 -18.26 -19.92 6.66
C LYS A 868 -17.56 -18.67 6.17
N SER A 869 -18.10 -17.50 6.49
CA SER A 869 -17.56 -16.19 6.11
C SER A 869 -16.11 -16.02 6.61
N VAL A 870 -15.16 -16.61 5.90
CA VAL A 870 -13.74 -16.32 6.03
C VAL A 870 -13.60 -14.97 5.38
N PHE A 871 -13.58 -13.94 6.23
CA PHE A 871 -13.04 -12.66 5.84
C PHE A 871 -11.64 -12.95 5.32
N LEU A 872 -11.47 -12.84 4.02
CA LEU A 872 -10.15 -12.56 3.45
C LEU A 872 -9.61 -11.41 4.29
N THR A 873 -8.54 -11.67 5.04
CA THR A 873 -7.68 -10.60 5.53
C THR A 873 -7.52 -9.63 4.36
N GLU A 874 -7.87 -8.38 4.58
CA GLU A 874 -7.88 -7.32 3.57
C GLU A 874 -6.43 -7.02 3.15
N GLU A 875 -5.78 -7.97 2.50
CA GLU A 875 -4.52 -7.75 1.83
C GLU A 875 -4.75 -6.69 0.75
N LYS A 876 -4.02 -5.60 0.87
CA LYS A 876 -3.87 -4.63 -0.21
C LYS A 876 -3.23 -5.36 -1.39
N LYS A 877 -3.93 -5.37 -2.55
CA LYS A 877 -3.46 -5.92 -3.83
C LYS A 877 -3.06 -7.42 -3.79
N PRO A 878 -3.97 -8.37 -3.52
CA PRO A 878 -3.60 -9.79 -3.43
C PRO A 878 -3.26 -10.43 -4.78
N GLU A 879 -2.42 -11.47 -4.78
CA GLU A 879 -2.08 -12.26 -5.98
C GLU A 879 -3.23 -13.19 -6.40
N TRP A 880 -4.33 -12.61 -6.89
CA TRP A 880 -5.59 -13.30 -7.15
C TRP A 880 -5.49 -14.50 -8.10
N LEU A 881 -4.73 -14.41 -9.21
CA LEU A 881 -4.61 -15.53 -10.16
C LEU A 881 -3.86 -16.71 -9.55
N MET A 882 -2.72 -16.47 -8.89
CA MET A 882 -1.94 -17.53 -8.23
C MET A 882 -2.76 -18.24 -7.15
N ARG A 883 -3.62 -17.51 -6.44
CA ARG A 883 -4.61 -18.12 -5.55
C ARG A 883 -5.63 -18.93 -6.32
N ALA A 884 -6.22 -18.36 -7.37
CA ALA A 884 -7.30 -19.00 -8.10
C ALA A 884 -6.90 -20.35 -8.73
N ILE A 885 -5.73 -20.45 -9.36
CA ILE A 885 -5.26 -21.71 -9.97
C ILE A 885 -4.96 -22.81 -8.92
N ASN A 886 -4.67 -22.42 -7.68
CA ASN A 886 -4.37 -23.35 -6.59
C ASN A 886 -5.59 -23.69 -5.72
N GLN A 887 -6.72 -23.01 -5.92
CA GLN A 887 -7.94 -23.25 -5.16
C GLN A 887 -8.83 -24.31 -5.87
N PRO A 888 -9.51 -25.19 -5.11
CA PRO A 888 -10.37 -26.22 -5.69
C PRO A 888 -11.45 -25.66 -6.61
N SER A 889 -12.09 -24.56 -6.21
CA SER A 889 -13.11 -23.88 -7.02
C SER A 889 -12.57 -23.37 -8.35
N GLY A 890 -11.31 -22.91 -8.42
CA GLY A 890 -10.68 -22.47 -9.66
C GLY A 890 -10.35 -23.64 -10.59
N ARG A 891 -9.81 -24.73 -10.05
CA ARG A 891 -9.50 -25.96 -10.80
C ARG A 891 -10.75 -26.60 -11.42
N LEU A 892 -11.87 -26.61 -10.69
CA LEU A 892 -13.17 -27.07 -11.22
C LEU A 892 -13.64 -26.20 -12.40
N VAL A 893 -13.44 -24.88 -12.34
CA VAL A 893 -13.77 -23.98 -13.45
C VAL A 893 -12.86 -24.20 -14.65
N ILE A 894 -11.56 -24.43 -14.45
CA ILE A 894 -10.61 -24.79 -15.51
C ILE A 894 -11.10 -26.06 -16.23
N PHE A 895 -11.43 -27.11 -15.47
CA PHE A 895 -12.00 -28.34 -16.02
C PHE A 895 -13.25 -28.08 -16.87
N MET A 896 -14.21 -27.30 -16.36
CA MET A 896 -15.45 -26.98 -17.08
C MET A 896 -15.19 -26.23 -18.40
N ILE A 897 -14.23 -25.30 -18.43
CA ILE A 897 -13.84 -24.58 -19.65
C ILE A 897 -13.16 -25.50 -20.67
N ILE A 898 -12.31 -26.43 -20.20
CA ILE A 898 -11.69 -27.45 -21.07
C ILE A 898 -12.75 -28.34 -21.71
N VAL A 899 -13.73 -28.83 -20.92
CA VAL A 899 -14.84 -29.66 -21.42
C VAL A 899 -15.65 -28.89 -22.47
N LEU A 900 -15.96 -27.62 -22.21
CA LEU A 900 -16.68 -26.77 -23.16
C LEU A 900 -15.92 -26.57 -24.47
N TYR A 901 -14.62 -26.23 -24.39
CA TYR A 901 -13.77 -26.04 -25.57
C TYR A 901 -13.71 -27.31 -26.44
N ASN A 902 -13.54 -28.47 -25.81
CA ASN A 902 -13.48 -29.76 -26.50
C ASN A 902 -14.83 -30.14 -27.14
N ALA A 903 -15.94 -29.92 -26.45
CA ALA A 903 -17.28 -30.16 -27.01
C ALA A 903 -17.54 -29.30 -28.25
N VAL A 904 -17.06 -28.06 -28.27
CA VAL A 904 -17.16 -27.15 -29.41
C VAL A 904 -16.28 -27.61 -30.57
N ASN A 905 -15.02 -27.94 -30.32
CA ASN A 905 -14.08 -28.35 -31.36
C ASN A 905 -14.43 -29.69 -32.03
N ARG A 906 -15.06 -30.63 -31.30
CA ARG A 906 -15.49 -31.93 -31.85
C ARG A 906 -16.76 -31.85 -32.71
N ASN A 907 -17.34 -30.66 -32.90
CA ASN A 907 -18.68 -30.48 -33.50
C ASN A 907 -19.75 -31.34 -32.79
N ASP A 908 -19.56 -31.60 -31.50
CA ASP A 908 -20.50 -32.40 -30.72
C ASP A 908 -21.81 -31.62 -30.58
N ASN A 909 -22.90 -32.16 -31.12
CA ASN A 909 -24.23 -31.52 -31.16
C ASN A 909 -24.95 -31.59 -29.81
N ASP A 910 -24.28 -32.00 -28.73
CA ASP A 910 -24.83 -32.00 -27.37
C ASP A 910 -25.03 -30.57 -26.85
N LYS A 911 -26.14 -29.97 -27.28
CA LYS A 911 -26.60 -28.66 -26.84
C LYS A 911 -26.90 -28.61 -25.35
N GLU A 912 -27.29 -29.74 -24.75
CA GLU A 912 -27.65 -29.81 -23.33
C GLU A 912 -26.39 -29.69 -22.45
N LEU A 913 -25.31 -30.40 -22.80
CA LEU A 913 -24.02 -30.29 -22.13
C LEU A 913 -23.51 -28.84 -22.14
N ARG A 914 -23.48 -28.22 -23.32
CA ARG A 914 -23.01 -26.83 -23.47
C ARG A 914 -23.85 -25.86 -22.65
N LEU A 915 -25.17 -26.01 -22.67
CA LEU A 915 -26.09 -25.17 -21.90
C LEU A 915 -25.81 -25.27 -20.40
N LYS A 916 -25.64 -26.48 -19.86
CA LYS A 916 -25.34 -26.69 -18.43
C LYS A 916 -24.02 -26.04 -18.00
N ILE A 917 -22.98 -26.12 -18.83
CA ILE A 917 -21.69 -25.47 -18.54
C ILE A 917 -21.84 -23.94 -18.56
N ILE A 918 -22.53 -23.39 -19.57
CA ILE A 918 -22.77 -21.94 -19.65
C ILE A 918 -23.57 -21.46 -18.44
N GLU A 919 -24.64 -22.16 -18.04
CA GLU A 919 -25.42 -21.85 -16.82
C GLU A 919 -24.56 -21.89 -15.55
N PHE A 920 -23.65 -22.86 -15.45
CA PHE A 920 -22.68 -22.95 -14.37
C PHE A 920 -21.75 -21.72 -14.32
N LEU A 921 -21.15 -21.33 -15.45
CA LEU A 921 -20.28 -20.16 -15.54
C LEU A 921 -21.05 -18.86 -15.25
N GLU A 922 -22.30 -18.72 -15.70
CA GLU A 922 -23.15 -17.56 -15.41
C GLU A 922 -23.49 -17.43 -13.91
N ARG A 923 -23.73 -18.55 -13.22
CA ARG A 923 -23.93 -18.57 -11.76
C ARG A 923 -22.71 -18.06 -11.00
N ILE A 924 -21.50 -18.36 -11.48
CA ILE A 924 -20.24 -17.89 -10.90
C ILE A 924 -20.07 -16.39 -11.16
N LEU A 925 -20.26 -15.94 -12.40
CA LEU A 925 -20.16 -14.52 -12.78
C LEU A 925 -21.09 -13.64 -11.94
N SER A 926 -22.32 -14.09 -11.71
CA SER A 926 -23.33 -13.40 -10.91
C SER A 926 -23.21 -13.61 -9.39
N GLY A 927 -22.44 -14.61 -8.96
CA GLY A 927 -22.27 -15.03 -7.58
C GLY A 927 -21.56 -14.03 -6.66
N LYS A 928 -21.57 -14.32 -5.36
CA LYS A 928 -21.05 -13.45 -4.29
C LYS A 928 -20.13 -14.15 -3.30
N THR A 929 -19.99 -15.48 -3.39
CA THR A 929 -19.16 -16.26 -2.47
C THR A 929 -17.68 -16.14 -2.82
N PHE A 930 -16.79 -16.62 -1.95
CA PHE A 930 -15.36 -16.69 -2.20
C PHE A 930 -15.06 -17.56 -3.42
N SER A 931 -15.67 -18.76 -3.52
CA SER A 931 -15.55 -19.63 -4.68
C SER A 931 -16.06 -18.98 -5.96
N ASP A 932 -17.15 -18.20 -5.90
CA ASP A 932 -17.63 -17.42 -7.05
C ASP A 932 -16.57 -16.38 -7.50
N GLY A 933 -15.87 -15.76 -6.54
CA GLY A 933 -14.77 -14.83 -6.80
C GLY A 933 -13.57 -15.50 -7.46
N ILE A 934 -13.15 -16.66 -6.94
CA ILE A 934 -12.09 -17.49 -7.51
C ILE A 934 -12.45 -17.94 -8.94
N GLY A 935 -13.68 -18.42 -9.13
CA GLY A 935 -14.17 -18.83 -10.44
C GLY A 935 -14.18 -17.69 -11.46
N ARG A 936 -14.60 -16.47 -11.05
CA ARG A 936 -14.54 -15.28 -11.93
C ARG A 936 -13.13 -14.97 -12.42
N ILE A 937 -12.11 -15.13 -11.57
CA ILE A 937 -10.71 -14.89 -11.95
C ILE A 937 -10.30 -15.87 -13.06
N ILE A 938 -10.64 -17.16 -12.93
CA ILE A 938 -10.36 -18.17 -13.95
C ILE A 938 -11.13 -17.89 -15.24
N ILE A 939 -12.42 -17.55 -15.15
CA ILE A 939 -13.22 -17.22 -16.35
C ILE A 939 -12.58 -16.05 -17.12
N ALA A 940 -12.14 -15.01 -16.41
CA ALA A 940 -11.48 -13.87 -17.04
C ALA A 940 -10.08 -14.22 -17.58
N SER A 941 -9.35 -15.13 -16.92
CA SER A 941 -8.06 -15.60 -17.40
C SER A 941 -8.18 -16.41 -18.70
N GLN A 942 -9.30 -17.08 -18.92
CA GLN A 942 -9.61 -17.84 -20.14
C GLN A 942 -10.52 -17.07 -21.13
N LEU A 943 -10.63 -15.74 -21.00
CA LEU A 943 -11.54 -14.94 -21.84
C LEU A 943 -11.32 -15.12 -23.34
N HIS A 944 -10.08 -15.22 -23.82
CA HIS A 944 -9.80 -15.46 -25.24
C HIS A 944 -10.39 -16.77 -25.79
N VAL A 945 -10.34 -17.85 -25.00
CA VAL A 945 -10.92 -19.15 -25.35
C VAL A 945 -12.44 -19.05 -25.40
N LEU A 946 -13.04 -18.46 -24.36
CA LEU A 946 -14.49 -18.29 -24.27
C LEU A 946 -15.03 -17.36 -25.37
N TYR A 947 -14.27 -16.32 -25.72
CA TYR A 947 -14.63 -15.38 -26.79
C TYR A 947 -14.54 -16.03 -28.17
N TYR A 948 -13.62 -16.97 -28.37
CA TYR A 948 -13.58 -17.81 -29.57
C TYR A 948 -14.81 -18.72 -29.66
N ILE A 949 -15.26 -19.28 -28.54
CA ILE A 949 -16.44 -20.17 -28.47
C ILE A 949 -17.75 -19.41 -28.72
N ASP A 950 -17.99 -18.30 -28.00
CA ASP A 950 -19.22 -17.50 -28.11
C ASP A 950 -18.94 -16.03 -27.78
N GLN A 951 -18.87 -15.20 -28.84
CA GLN A 951 -18.59 -13.77 -28.71
C GLN A 951 -19.73 -13.00 -28.05
N ASP A 952 -20.98 -13.32 -28.37
CA ASP A 952 -22.15 -12.55 -27.93
C ASP A 952 -22.47 -12.84 -26.46
N TRP A 953 -22.34 -14.10 -26.05
CA TRP A 953 -22.38 -14.48 -24.65
C TRP A 953 -21.25 -13.81 -23.86
N CYS A 954 -20.02 -13.84 -24.36
CA CYS A 954 -18.90 -13.19 -23.66
C CYS A 954 -19.11 -11.69 -23.50
N LYS A 955 -19.56 -10.98 -24.54
CA LYS A 955 -19.85 -9.53 -24.48
C LYS A 955 -20.93 -9.23 -23.44
N SER A 956 -21.98 -10.03 -23.38
CA SER A 956 -23.13 -9.79 -22.50
C SER A 956 -22.88 -10.19 -21.03
N LYS A 957 -22.08 -11.24 -20.78
CA LYS A 957 -21.93 -11.86 -19.44
C LYS A 957 -20.53 -11.73 -18.85
N VAL A 958 -19.48 -12.02 -19.62
CA VAL A 958 -18.09 -12.07 -19.09
C VAL A 958 -17.46 -10.69 -19.09
N VAL A 959 -17.52 -9.99 -20.22
CA VAL A 959 -16.93 -8.65 -20.43
C VAL A 959 -17.53 -7.62 -19.47
N THR A 960 -18.80 -7.76 -19.07
CA THR A 960 -19.44 -6.89 -18.07
C THR A 960 -18.83 -7.01 -16.67
N SER A 961 -18.06 -8.06 -16.39
CA SER A 961 -17.35 -8.22 -15.10
C SER A 961 -16.17 -7.26 -14.93
N PHE A 962 -15.67 -6.66 -16.02
CA PHE A 962 -14.61 -5.66 -16.01
C PHE A 962 -15.12 -4.24 -15.63
N ASP A 963 -16.43 -4.08 -15.40
CA ASP A 963 -17.05 -2.80 -15.03
C ASP A 963 -16.70 -2.39 -13.59
N TRP A 964 -15.98 -1.27 -13.48
CA TRP A 964 -15.56 -0.72 -12.19
C TRP A 964 -16.69 -0.15 -11.34
N LYS A 965 -17.93 -0.09 -11.85
CA LYS A 965 -19.14 0.08 -11.01
C LYS A 965 -19.29 -1.05 -9.97
N LYS A 966 -18.64 -2.20 -10.18
CA LYS A 966 -18.56 -3.33 -9.24
C LYS A 966 -17.09 -3.63 -8.92
N PRO A 967 -16.40 -2.81 -8.09
CA PRO A 967 -14.95 -2.82 -7.97
C PRO A 967 -14.36 -4.19 -7.57
N LYS A 968 -15.00 -4.93 -6.66
CA LYS A 968 -14.55 -6.27 -6.27
C LYS A 968 -14.52 -7.25 -7.46
N ARG A 969 -15.50 -7.18 -8.37
CA ARG A 969 -15.56 -8.04 -9.56
C ARG A 969 -14.60 -7.57 -10.64
N ALA A 970 -14.48 -6.26 -10.83
CA ALA A 970 -13.54 -5.68 -11.77
C ALA A 970 -12.10 -6.08 -11.43
N VAL A 971 -11.67 -5.96 -10.17
CA VAL A 971 -10.34 -6.42 -9.72
C VAL A 971 -10.13 -7.91 -10.01
N GLN A 972 -11.12 -8.76 -9.70
CA GLN A 972 -11.07 -10.20 -10.00
C GLN A 972 -10.89 -10.48 -11.51
N ALA A 973 -11.69 -9.81 -12.34
CA ALA A 973 -11.64 -9.97 -13.79
C ALA A 973 -10.31 -9.47 -14.37
N TRP A 974 -9.86 -8.28 -13.98
CA TRP A 974 -8.61 -7.69 -14.44
C TRP A 974 -7.38 -8.51 -14.01
N CYS A 975 -7.30 -8.96 -12.76
CA CYS A 975 -6.19 -9.82 -12.33
C CYS A 975 -6.15 -11.16 -13.08
N GLY A 976 -7.31 -11.77 -13.34
CA GLY A 976 -7.39 -12.99 -14.14
C GLY A 976 -6.94 -12.77 -15.58
N PHE A 977 -7.50 -11.76 -16.23
CA PHE A 977 -7.24 -11.43 -17.62
C PHE A 977 -5.78 -11.05 -17.87
N LEU A 978 -5.23 -10.15 -17.06
CA LEU A 978 -3.84 -9.71 -17.18
C LEU A 978 -2.84 -10.80 -16.79
N GLY A 979 -3.23 -11.78 -15.98
CA GLY A 979 -2.33 -12.84 -15.58
C GLY A 979 -2.15 -13.94 -16.64
N TRP A 980 -3.23 -14.45 -17.25
CA TRP A 980 -3.15 -15.62 -18.14
C TRP A 980 -3.90 -15.49 -19.48
N SER A 981 -4.63 -14.40 -19.74
CA SER A 981 -5.40 -14.31 -21.01
C SER A 981 -4.58 -13.71 -22.14
N ASN A 982 -4.67 -14.35 -23.31
CA ASN A 982 -4.28 -13.71 -24.57
C ASN A 982 -5.39 -12.76 -25.04
N TYR A 983 -5.11 -11.95 -26.05
CA TYR A 983 -6.12 -11.10 -26.67
C TYR A 983 -5.80 -10.80 -28.12
N ASN A 984 -6.85 -10.48 -28.88
CA ASN A 984 -6.80 -10.06 -30.27
C ASN A 984 -7.62 -8.77 -30.44
N ILE A 985 -7.55 -8.16 -31.63
CA ILE A 985 -8.23 -6.89 -31.91
C ILE A 985 -9.75 -6.94 -31.62
N PRO A 986 -10.51 -7.98 -32.03
CA PRO A 986 -11.93 -8.10 -31.67
C PRO A 986 -12.19 -8.10 -30.16
N LEU A 987 -11.38 -8.81 -29.38
CA LEU A 987 -11.53 -8.85 -27.92
C LEU A 987 -11.17 -7.51 -27.28
N LEU A 988 -10.09 -6.85 -27.73
CA LEU A 988 -9.72 -5.52 -27.26
C LEU A 988 -10.84 -4.49 -27.52
N LYS A 989 -11.49 -4.55 -28.70
CA LYS A 989 -12.68 -3.74 -29.00
C LYS A 989 -13.81 -3.98 -28.00
N ALA A 990 -14.06 -5.24 -27.63
CA ALA A 990 -15.11 -5.58 -26.68
C ALA A 990 -14.85 -5.02 -25.27
N ILE A 991 -13.59 -4.95 -24.82
CA ILE A 991 -13.22 -4.47 -23.47
C ILE A 991 -12.75 -3.00 -23.43
N GLN A 992 -12.66 -2.31 -24.57
CA GLN A 992 -12.11 -0.95 -24.70
C GLN A 992 -12.70 0.06 -23.71
N LYS A 993 -14.02 0.00 -23.50
CA LYS A 993 -14.72 0.86 -22.52
C LYS A 993 -14.18 0.66 -21.09
N TYR A 994 -13.85 -0.57 -20.73
CA TYR A 994 -13.37 -0.91 -19.39
C TYR A 994 -11.87 -0.64 -19.22
N ILE A 995 -11.09 -0.69 -20.31
CA ILE A 995 -9.69 -0.25 -20.30
C ILE A 995 -9.61 1.21 -19.82
N LYS A 996 -10.47 2.09 -20.35
CA LYS A 996 -10.58 3.50 -19.91
C LYS A 996 -10.83 3.63 -18.40
N GLN A 997 -11.83 2.91 -17.88
CA GLN A 997 -12.13 2.93 -16.45
C GLN A 997 -10.97 2.41 -15.58
N THR A 998 -10.18 1.47 -16.11
CA THR A 998 -9.09 0.84 -15.36
C THR A 998 -7.90 1.76 -15.18
N ILE A 999 -7.67 2.69 -16.11
CA ILE A 999 -6.63 3.72 -15.96
C ILE A 999 -6.83 4.52 -14.66
N GLU A 1000 -8.08 4.84 -14.30
CA GLU A 1000 -8.43 5.53 -13.03
C GLU A 1000 -8.25 4.68 -11.78
N LYS A 1001 -8.18 3.35 -11.94
CA LYS A 1001 -8.24 2.35 -10.86
C LYS A 1001 -7.03 1.43 -10.85
N ILE A 1002 -5.98 1.77 -11.58
CA ILE A 1002 -4.79 0.92 -11.76
C ILE A 1002 -4.11 0.60 -10.42
N ASP A 1003 -4.18 1.51 -9.46
CA ASP A 1003 -3.65 1.34 -8.10
C ASP A 1003 -4.36 0.25 -7.27
N LEU A 1004 -5.51 -0.24 -7.74
CA LEU A 1004 -6.22 -1.36 -7.12
C LEU A 1004 -5.77 -2.72 -7.68
N ILE A 1005 -4.99 -2.74 -8.76
CA ILE A 1005 -4.44 -3.95 -9.39
C ILE A 1005 -3.06 -4.24 -8.77
N ASN A 1006 -2.74 -5.51 -8.54
CA ASN A 1006 -1.43 -5.92 -8.04
C ASN A 1006 -0.32 -5.60 -9.05
N GLU A 1007 0.79 -5.05 -8.55
CA GLU A 1007 1.93 -4.56 -9.33
C GLU A 1007 2.49 -5.62 -10.28
N ARG A 1008 2.45 -6.90 -9.92
CA ARG A 1008 2.84 -8.04 -10.77
C ARG A 1008 2.08 -8.09 -12.10
N TYR A 1009 0.84 -7.62 -12.15
CA TYR A 1009 0.01 -7.63 -13.37
C TYR A 1009 0.03 -6.30 -14.13
N THR A 1010 0.52 -5.22 -13.51
CA THR A 1010 0.52 -3.89 -14.13
C THR A 1010 1.38 -3.78 -15.41
N PRO A 1011 2.54 -4.46 -15.56
CA PRO A 1011 3.29 -4.46 -16.82
C PRO A 1011 2.47 -4.96 -18.01
N ARG A 1012 1.64 -6.00 -17.79
CA ARG A 1012 0.78 -6.56 -18.85
C ARG A 1012 -0.36 -5.60 -19.22
N PHE A 1013 -0.80 -4.76 -18.29
CA PHE A 1013 -1.76 -3.69 -18.59
C PHE A 1013 -1.11 -2.58 -19.43
N TYR A 1014 0.15 -2.21 -19.14
CA TYR A 1014 0.89 -1.25 -19.95
C TYR A 1014 1.12 -1.75 -21.38
N SER A 1015 1.48 -3.03 -21.55
CA SER A 1015 1.57 -3.67 -22.87
C SER A 1015 0.23 -3.62 -23.60
N LEU A 1016 -0.88 -3.87 -22.90
CA LEU A 1016 -2.22 -3.78 -23.49
C LEU A 1016 -2.57 -2.35 -23.93
N LEU A 1017 -2.20 -1.32 -23.17
CA LEU A 1017 -2.41 0.07 -23.57
C LEU A 1017 -1.59 0.41 -24.82
N SER A 1018 -0.34 -0.03 -24.87
CA SER A 1018 0.51 0.10 -26.06
C SER A 1018 -0.13 -0.58 -27.27
N ASP A 1019 -0.59 -1.82 -27.14
CA ASP A 1019 -1.24 -2.56 -28.24
C ASP A 1019 -2.53 -1.88 -28.73
N VAL A 1020 -3.28 -1.24 -27.83
CA VAL A 1020 -4.45 -0.41 -28.21
C VAL A 1020 -4.03 0.80 -29.04
N LEU A 1021 -2.92 1.46 -28.70
CA LEU A 1021 -2.43 2.62 -29.43
C LEU A 1021 -1.87 2.24 -30.81
N PHE A 1022 -1.11 1.15 -30.90
CA PHE A 1022 -0.48 0.69 -32.14
C PHE A 1022 -1.49 0.05 -33.11
N PHE A 1023 -2.41 -0.79 -32.62
CA PHE A 1023 -3.18 -1.68 -33.50
C PHE A 1023 -4.69 -1.42 -33.50
N LEU A 1024 -5.23 -0.74 -32.48
CA LEU A 1024 -6.68 -0.58 -32.36
C LEU A 1024 -7.18 0.83 -32.72
N LEU A 1025 -6.43 1.87 -32.36
CA LEU A 1025 -6.83 3.26 -32.55
C LEU A 1025 -5.97 3.94 -33.62
N ASP A 1026 -6.59 4.84 -34.37
CA ASP A 1026 -5.97 5.69 -35.39
C ASP A 1026 -6.48 7.13 -35.28
N GLY A 1027 -5.71 8.08 -35.87
CA GLY A 1027 -6.06 9.50 -35.95
C GLY A 1027 -6.59 10.11 -34.66
N GLU A 1028 -7.72 10.83 -34.76
CA GLU A 1028 -8.31 11.57 -33.63
C GLU A 1028 -8.71 10.69 -32.44
N ASP A 1029 -9.08 9.43 -32.66
CA ASP A 1029 -9.48 8.52 -31.59
C ASP A 1029 -8.27 8.10 -30.75
N ARG A 1030 -7.09 7.93 -31.38
CA ARG A 1030 -5.82 7.72 -30.68
C ARG A 1030 -5.45 8.93 -29.84
N ASP A 1031 -5.51 10.13 -30.41
CA ASP A 1031 -5.14 11.37 -29.71
C ASP A 1031 -6.04 11.66 -28.52
N ARG A 1032 -7.35 11.45 -28.69
CA ARG A 1032 -8.33 11.57 -27.60
C ARG A 1032 -8.04 10.56 -26.49
N PHE A 1033 -7.60 9.35 -26.83
CA PHE A 1033 -7.24 8.33 -25.85
C PHE A 1033 -5.94 8.66 -25.12
N LEU A 1034 -4.91 9.14 -25.83
CA LEU A 1034 -3.67 9.64 -25.23
C LEU A 1034 -3.94 10.81 -24.28
N ARG A 1035 -4.76 11.80 -24.69
CA ARG A 1035 -5.19 12.91 -23.82
C ARG A 1035 -5.87 12.41 -22.55
N PHE A 1036 -6.72 11.40 -22.67
CA PHE A 1036 -7.36 10.78 -21.51
C PHE A 1036 -6.36 10.04 -20.61
N ILE A 1037 -5.44 9.25 -21.17
CA ILE A 1037 -4.40 8.55 -20.40
C ILE A 1037 -3.58 9.56 -19.59
N VAL A 1038 -3.12 10.65 -20.22
CA VAL A 1038 -2.28 11.64 -19.55
C VAL A 1038 -3.04 12.41 -18.48
N ALA A 1039 -4.29 12.84 -18.76
CA ALA A 1039 -5.10 13.54 -17.78
C ALA A 1039 -5.39 12.69 -16.54
N THR A 1040 -5.63 11.39 -16.74
CA THR A 1040 -6.23 10.53 -15.72
C THR A 1040 -5.23 9.59 -15.04
N GLY A 1041 -4.28 9.03 -15.79
CA GLY A 1041 -3.33 8.01 -15.32
C GLY A 1041 -2.26 8.57 -14.39
N ASN A 1042 -1.89 7.82 -13.35
CA ASN A 1042 -0.83 8.22 -12.42
C ASN A 1042 0.57 8.15 -13.07
N GLN A 1043 1.57 8.70 -12.39
CA GLN A 1043 2.93 8.81 -12.94
C GLN A 1043 3.55 7.44 -13.31
N MET A 1044 3.36 6.43 -12.46
CA MET A 1044 3.83 5.06 -12.72
C MET A 1044 3.20 4.45 -13.99
N LEU A 1045 1.91 4.72 -14.25
CA LEU A 1045 1.24 4.26 -15.46
C LEU A 1045 1.82 4.91 -16.72
N LEU A 1046 2.14 6.20 -16.66
CA LEU A 1046 2.71 6.93 -17.78
C LEU A 1046 4.12 6.42 -18.10
N GLU A 1047 4.95 6.22 -17.09
CA GLU A 1047 6.28 5.60 -17.23
C GLU A 1047 6.18 4.16 -17.75
N GLY A 1048 5.26 3.37 -17.20
CA GLY A 1048 4.99 2.01 -17.64
C GLY A 1048 4.56 1.95 -19.12
N LEU A 1049 3.70 2.88 -19.54
CA LEU A 1049 3.29 3.02 -20.94
C LEU A 1049 4.49 3.35 -21.84
N HIS A 1050 5.36 4.27 -21.43
CA HIS A 1050 6.59 4.60 -22.17
C HIS A 1050 7.51 3.37 -22.30
N LYS A 1051 7.69 2.58 -21.23
CA LYS A 1051 8.45 1.32 -21.28
C LYS A 1051 7.82 0.32 -22.26
N SER A 1052 6.49 0.23 -22.29
CA SER A 1052 5.78 -0.65 -23.22
C SER A 1052 5.81 -0.16 -24.67
N ILE A 1053 5.79 1.15 -24.92
CA ILE A 1053 5.99 1.71 -26.27
C ILE A 1053 7.41 1.41 -26.73
N LYS A 1054 8.43 1.65 -25.88
CA LYS A 1054 9.83 1.30 -26.17
C LYS A 1054 9.99 -0.16 -26.57
N ALA A 1055 9.49 -1.08 -25.73
CA ALA A 1055 9.58 -2.51 -26.01
C ALA A 1055 8.92 -2.90 -27.35
N ARG A 1056 7.82 -2.23 -27.73
CA ARG A 1056 7.18 -2.45 -29.04
C ARG A 1056 7.98 -1.89 -30.19
N MET A 1057 8.55 -0.69 -30.05
CA MET A 1057 9.42 -0.10 -31.07
C MET A 1057 10.61 -1.01 -31.37
N LYS A 1058 11.25 -1.56 -30.32
CA LYS A 1058 12.35 -2.53 -30.45
C LYS A 1058 12.02 -3.77 -31.28
N ASP A 1059 10.79 -4.27 -31.16
CA ASP A 1059 10.33 -5.47 -31.86
C ASP A 1059 9.92 -5.18 -33.32
N LEU A 1060 9.82 -3.91 -33.73
CA LEU A 1060 9.45 -3.51 -35.09
C LEU A 1060 10.67 -3.44 -36.02
N GLU A 1061 10.45 -3.79 -37.29
CA GLU A 1061 11.42 -3.51 -38.35
C GLU A 1061 11.59 -1.99 -38.53
N GLU A 1062 12.79 -1.55 -38.90
CA GLU A 1062 13.18 -0.13 -39.00
C GLU A 1062 12.17 0.73 -39.77
N GLU A 1063 11.67 0.26 -40.91
CA GLU A 1063 10.66 0.97 -41.72
C GLU A 1063 9.33 1.18 -40.96
N LYS A 1064 8.86 0.15 -40.24
CA LYS A 1064 7.63 0.22 -39.45
C LYS A 1064 7.79 1.05 -38.18
N ALA A 1065 8.97 1.02 -37.57
CA ALA A 1065 9.30 1.90 -36.45
C ALA A 1065 9.28 3.37 -36.91
N GLN A 1066 9.84 3.67 -38.08
CA GLN A 1066 9.79 5.00 -38.68
C GLN A 1066 8.37 5.46 -39.00
N ASP A 1067 7.55 4.58 -39.57
CA ASP A 1067 6.13 4.87 -39.81
C ASP A 1067 5.38 5.14 -38.51
N ALA A 1068 5.59 4.33 -37.46
CA ALA A 1068 4.94 4.53 -36.16
C ALA A 1068 5.37 5.85 -35.51
N TRP A 1069 6.66 6.18 -35.61
CA TRP A 1069 7.22 7.44 -35.12
C TRP A 1069 6.54 8.65 -35.76
N LYS A 1070 6.55 8.72 -37.09
CA LYS A 1070 5.98 9.84 -37.88
C LYS A 1070 4.47 9.93 -37.80
N ASN A 1071 3.80 8.81 -37.58
CA ASN A 1071 2.34 8.76 -37.56
C ASN A 1071 1.75 9.34 -36.27
N TRP A 1072 2.38 9.14 -35.10
CA TRP A 1072 1.81 9.64 -33.85
C TRP A 1072 2.77 9.79 -32.66
N ILE A 1073 3.85 9.01 -32.59
CA ILE A 1073 4.71 9.01 -31.40
C ILE A 1073 5.46 10.34 -31.28
N GLU A 1074 5.92 10.88 -32.41
CA GLU A 1074 6.58 12.19 -32.50
C GLU A 1074 5.69 13.31 -31.95
N GLU A 1075 4.45 13.41 -32.45
CA GLU A 1075 3.48 14.43 -32.02
C GLU A 1075 3.12 14.26 -30.54
N TYR A 1076 2.88 13.02 -30.10
CA TYR A 1076 2.58 12.72 -28.69
C TYR A 1076 3.70 13.18 -27.76
N ILE A 1077 4.96 12.84 -28.06
CA ILE A 1077 6.11 13.23 -27.24
C ILE A 1077 6.30 14.75 -27.26
N SER A 1078 6.20 15.37 -28.43
CA SER A 1078 6.29 16.82 -28.58
C SER A 1078 5.23 17.54 -27.75
N ASP A 1079 3.97 17.08 -27.79
CA ASP A 1079 2.87 17.67 -27.04
C ASP A 1079 3.01 17.44 -25.53
N ARG A 1080 3.51 16.27 -25.09
CA ARG A 1080 3.85 16.01 -23.68
C ARG A 1080 4.90 16.99 -23.19
N ALA A 1081 6.00 17.11 -23.92
CA ALA A 1081 7.14 17.90 -23.51
C ALA A 1081 6.82 19.41 -23.54
N ASN A 1082 6.06 19.88 -24.53
CA ASN A 1082 5.57 21.26 -24.63
C ASN A 1082 4.44 21.61 -23.63
N GLY A 1083 4.03 20.67 -22.77
CA GLY A 1083 3.00 20.91 -21.75
C GLY A 1083 1.59 21.13 -22.31
N LYS A 1084 1.30 20.63 -23.52
CA LYS A 1084 -0.06 20.67 -24.08
C LYS A 1084 -1.02 19.70 -23.40
N TYR A 1085 -0.50 18.75 -22.63
CA TYR A 1085 -1.28 17.86 -21.78
C TYR A 1085 -1.36 18.37 -20.34
N ALA A 1086 -2.39 17.92 -19.61
CA ALA A 1086 -2.67 18.33 -18.23
C ALA A 1086 -1.60 17.94 -17.20
N LYS A 1087 -0.72 16.98 -17.53
CA LYS A 1087 0.40 16.54 -16.67
C LYS A 1087 1.72 16.80 -17.34
N ASN A 1088 2.70 17.25 -16.55
CA ASN A 1088 4.05 17.47 -17.03
C ASN A 1088 4.69 16.15 -17.49
N PHE A 1089 5.58 16.27 -18.46
CA PHE A 1089 6.42 15.18 -18.92
C PHE A 1089 7.52 14.90 -17.89
N SER A 1090 7.57 13.70 -17.33
CA SER A 1090 8.53 13.39 -16.26
C SER A 1090 9.93 13.08 -16.78
N PHE A 1091 10.89 13.09 -15.85
CA PHE A 1091 12.26 12.69 -16.11
C PHE A 1091 12.37 11.25 -16.64
N GLU A 1092 11.77 10.29 -15.93
CA GLU A 1092 11.87 8.88 -16.28
C GLU A 1092 11.21 8.63 -17.64
N GLU A 1093 10.11 9.33 -17.97
CA GLU A 1093 9.50 9.28 -19.30
C GLU A 1093 10.45 9.78 -20.39
N ALA A 1094 11.16 10.90 -20.16
CA ALA A 1094 12.15 11.43 -21.10
C ALA A 1094 13.33 10.47 -21.29
N ARG A 1095 13.86 9.88 -20.21
CA ARG A 1095 14.94 8.89 -20.25
C ARG A 1095 14.53 7.67 -21.08
N ILE A 1096 13.36 7.08 -20.81
CA ILE A 1096 12.85 5.93 -21.57
C ILE A 1096 12.67 6.27 -23.06
N THR A 1097 12.19 7.48 -23.36
CA THR A 1097 12.03 7.92 -24.75
C THR A 1097 13.39 8.07 -25.46
N ILE A 1098 14.41 8.58 -24.77
CA ILE A 1098 15.77 8.63 -25.32
C ILE A 1098 16.30 7.22 -25.58
N ASP A 1099 16.16 6.30 -24.61
CA ASP A 1099 16.60 4.92 -24.78
C ASP A 1099 15.82 4.19 -25.90
N MET A 1100 14.57 4.57 -26.17
CA MET A 1100 13.79 4.04 -27.28
C MET A 1100 14.30 4.55 -28.62
N LEU A 1101 14.63 5.83 -28.68
CA LEU A 1101 15.13 6.46 -29.88
C LEU A 1101 16.54 5.96 -30.24
N SER A 1102 17.39 5.66 -29.25
CA SER A 1102 18.75 5.15 -29.48
C SER A 1102 18.78 3.75 -30.09
N GLU A 1103 17.69 2.99 -29.99
CA GLU A 1103 17.56 1.67 -30.64
C GLU A 1103 17.38 1.80 -32.18
N HIS A 1104 17.13 3.01 -32.69
CA HIS A 1104 16.94 3.30 -34.12
C HIS A 1104 17.70 4.57 -34.54
N GLU A 1105 18.90 4.42 -35.13
CA GLU A 1105 19.79 5.55 -35.49
C GLU A 1105 19.09 6.66 -36.32
N GLY A 1106 18.17 6.28 -37.22
CA GLY A 1106 17.42 7.22 -38.06
C GLY A 1106 16.43 8.09 -37.29
N LEU A 1107 15.85 7.56 -36.21
CA LEU A 1107 14.86 8.25 -35.37
C LEU A 1107 15.53 9.09 -34.28
N PHE A 1108 16.71 8.69 -33.80
CA PHE A 1108 17.43 9.41 -32.76
C PHE A 1108 17.76 10.85 -33.16
N ARG A 1109 18.18 11.10 -34.42
CA ARG A 1109 18.44 12.47 -34.94
C ARG A 1109 17.20 13.35 -34.93
N GLU A 1110 16.05 12.82 -35.34
CA GLU A 1110 14.79 13.56 -35.42
C GLU A 1110 14.19 13.81 -34.00
N GLY A 1111 14.20 12.79 -33.13
CA GLY A 1111 13.57 12.84 -31.82
C GLY A 1111 14.39 13.50 -30.71
N ALA A 1112 15.73 13.41 -30.75
CA ALA A 1112 16.60 14.00 -29.72
C ALA A 1112 16.52 15.54 -29.70
N GLY A 1113 16.37 16.17 -30.87
CA GLY A 1113 16.18 17.62 -30.99
C GLY A 1113 14.88 18.10 -30.34
N LEU A 1114 13.78 17.39 -30.59
CA LEU A 1114 12.46 17.69 -30.02
C LEU A 1114 12.46 17.61 -28.48
N LEU A 1115 13.13 16.59 -27.92
CA LEU A 1115 13.25 16.42 -26.46
C LEU A 1115 14.12 17.50 -25.82
N ALA A 1116 15.23 17.88 -26.45
CA ALA A 1116 16.12 18.92 -25.95
C ALA A 1116 15.43 20.30 -25.91
N GLU A 1117 14.68 20.65 -26.95
CA GLU A 1117 13.93 21.92 -27.01
C GLU A 1117 12.78 21.96 -26.01
N ALA A 1118 11.97 20.91 -25.95
CA ALA A 1118 10.75 20.92 -25.15
C ALA A 1118 11.02 20.79 -23.63
N VAL A 1119 12.17 20.23 -23.23
CA VAL A 1119 12.63 20.22 -21.83
C VAL A 1119 13.45 21.47 -21.49
N GLY A 1120 14.12 22.09 -22.47
CA GLY A 1120 14.98 23.27 -22.28
C GLY A 1120 14.24 24.61 -22.08
N THR A 1121 12.96 24.72 -22.41
CA THR A 1121 12.20 25.99 -22.36
C THR A 1121 11.46 26.29 -21.06
N LYS A 1122 11.43 25.38 -20.07
CA LYS A 1122 10.81 25.62 -18.76
C LYS A 1122 11.90 26.00 -17.74
N GLY A 1123 12.12 27.30 -17.55
CA GLY A 1123 13.27 27.86 -16.84
C GLY A 1123 13.51 27.34 -15.41
N ASP A 1124 14.79 27.36 -15.01
CA ASP A 1124 15.45 27.30 -13.68
C ASP A 1124 14.89 26.43 -12.54
N GLN A 1125 13.79 25.69 -12.71
CA GLN A 1125 13.13 25.02 -11.59
C GLN A 1125 13.28 23.50 -11.50
N ASP A 1126 14.00 22.79 -12.38
CA ASP A 1126 14.59 21.45 -12.07
C ASP A 1126 15.17 20.77 -13.32
N ASP A 1127 16.50 20.83 -13.52
CA ASP A 1127 17.23 20.20 -14.63
C ASP A 1127 18.20 19.09 -14.16
N TRP A 1128 17.74 18.20 -13.26
CA TRP A 1128 18.59 17.14 -12.67
C TRP A 1128 18.80 15.91 -13.57
N TRP A 1129 18.11 15.85 -14.71
CA TRP A 1129 18.05 14.67 -15.57
C TRP A 1129 19.25 14.45 -16.49
N MET A 1130 19.76 15.51 -17.14
CA MET A 1130 20.94 15.41 -18.01
C MET A 1130 22.17 14.88 -17.25
N PRO A 1131 22.39 15.29 -15.98
CA PRO A 1131 23.35 14.65 -15.08
C PRO A 1131 23.16 13.14 -14.83
N GLU A 1132 21.93 12.60 -14.89
CA GLU A 1132 21.65 11.16 -14.77
C GLU A 1132 21.71 10.41 -16.10
N PHE A 1133 21.30 11.03 -17.21
CA PHE A 1133 21.56 10.54 -18.57
C PHE A 1133 23.06 10.29 -18.80
N LEU A 1134 23.90 11.20 -18.30
CA LEU A 1134 25.37 11.05 -18.30
C LEU A 1134 25.89 9.89 -17.43
N ASN A 1135 25.07 9.26 -16.56
CA ASN A 1135 25.47 8.06 -15.83
C ASN A 1135 25.30 6.78 -16.65
N ASP A 1136 24.51 6.79 -17.72
CA ASP A 1136 24.31 5.62 -18.59
C ASP A 1136 25.45 5.50 -19.60
N LYS A 1137 26.55 4.87 -19.15
CA LYS A 1137 27.79 4.74 -19.92
C LYS A 1137 27.58 3.95 -21.21
N GLU A 1138 26.76 2.90 -21.21
CA GLU A 1138 26.57 2.03 -22.37
C GLU A 1138 25.91 2.82 -23.52
N LEU A 1139 24.85 3.57 -23.20
CA LEU A 1139 24.16 4.44 -24.14
C LEU A 1139 25.04 5.57 -24.71
N CYS A 1140 25.81 6.24 -23.84
CA CYS A 1140 26.71 7.34 -24.23
C CYS A 1140 27.88 6.86 -25.11
N GLU A 1141 28.32 5.61 -24.91
CA GLU A 1141 29.40 5.00 -25.68
C GLU A 1141 28.93 4.49 -27.04
N GLU A 1142 27.70 3.98 -27.15
CA GLU A 1142 27.12 3.49 -28.43
C GLU A 1142 26.73 4.64 -29.38
N ASN A 1143 26.33 5.80 -28.87
CA ASN A 1143 25.74 6.89 -29.65
C ASN A 1143 26.47 8.24 -29.52
N THR A 1144 27.80 8.24 -29.46
CA THR A 1144 28.59 9.39 -29.00
C THR A 1144 28.37 10.71 -29.74
N ASP A 1145 28.31 10.71 -31.08
CA ASP A 1145 28.13 11.95 -31.86
C ASP A 1145 26.76 12.60 -31.60
N LEU A 1146 25.74 11.78 -31.37
CA LEU A 1146 24.40 12.27 -31.06
C LEU A 1146 24.25 12.68 -29.59
N CYS A 1147 24.91 11.97 -28.66
CA CYS A 1147 25.01 12.42 -27.27
C CYS A 1147 25.70 13.78 -27.17
N ALA A 1148 26.74 14.00 -27.99
CA ALA A 1148 27.38 15.30 -28.14
C ALA A 1148 26.40 16.35 -28.69
N GLU A 1149 25.55 16.01 -29.66
CA GLU A 1149 24.56 16.96 -30.19
C GLU A 1149 23.53 17.38 -29.13
N LEU A 1150 23.02 16.40 -28.37
CA LEU A 1150 22.08 16.62 -27.27
C LEU A 1150 22.72 17.47 -26.15
N LEU A 1151 23.94 17.15 -25.74
CA LEU A 1151 24.68 17.92 -24.74
C LEU A 1151 24.91 19.36 -25.21
N SER A 1152 25.31 19.54 -26.47
CA SER A 1152 25.54 20.87 -27.07
C SER A 1152 24.28 21.73 -27.02
N LYS A 1153 23.14 21.18 -27.48
CA LYS A 1153 21.86 21.89 -27.48
C LYS A 1153 21.40 22.20 -26.05
N TRP A 1154 21.51 21.26 -25.13
CA TRP A 1154 21.18 21.48 -23.73
C TRP A 1154 22.05 22.57 -23.10
N LEU A 1155 23.38 22.48 -23.22
CA LEU A 1155 24.32 23.46 -22.65
C LEU A 1155 24.06 24.88 -23.17
N LYS A 1156 23.73 25.05 -24.45
CA LYS A 1156 23.37 26.36 -25.05
C LYS A 1156 22.15 27.02 -24.40
N THR A 1157 21.22 26.24 -23.86
CA THR A 1157 20.04 26.79 -23.14
C THR A 1157 20.37 27.23 -21.71
N LYS A 1158 21.57 26.91 -21.18
CA LYS A 1158 21.92 27.17 -19.78
C LYS A 1158 22.80 28.41 -19.61
N ASN A 1159 22.55 29.14 -18.52
CA ASN A 1159 23.39 30.25 -18.07
C ASN A 1159 24.49 29.79 -17.09
N GLN A 1160 24.24 28.73 -16.33
CA GLN A 1160 25.19 28.10 -15.41
C GLN A 1160 24.84 26.62 -15.22
N VAL A 1161 25.83 25.74 -15.04
CA VAL A 1161 25.64 24.30 -14.81
C VAL A 1161 26.59 23.81 -13.71
N TYR A 1162 26.10 23.00 -12.76
CA TYR A 1162 26.93 22.34 -11.74
C TYR A 1162 26.89 20.82 -11.89
N LEU A 1163 28.02 20.21 -12.27
CA LEU A 1163 28.19 18.76 -12.41
C LEU A 1163 29.16 18.21 -11.36
N ALA A 1164 28.77 17.11 -10.69
CA ALA A 1164 29.64 16.31 -9.83
C ALA A 1164 30.79 15.66 -10.63
N GLN A 1165 31.89 15.29 -9.95
CA GLN A 1165 33.12 14.79 -10.60
C GLN A 1165 32.90 13.58 -11.52
N ASN A 1166 32.10 12.59 -11.08
CA ASN A 1166 31.78 11.41 -11.89
C ASN A 1166 31.06 11.76 -13.21
N ARG A 1167 30.25 12.82 -13.20
CA ARG A 1167 29.49 13.27 -14.38
C ARG A 1167 30.34 14.09 -15.33
N ARG A 1168 31.32 14.84 -14.82
CA ARG A 1168 32.33 15.52 -15.67
C ARG A 1168 33.12 14.51 -16.49
N ALA A 1169 33.48 13.37 -15.89
CA ALA A 1169 34.17 12.29 -16.60
C ALA A 1169 33.34 11.71 -17.77
N SER A 1170 32.01 11.61 -17.63
CA SER A 1170 31.14 11.20 -18.74
C SER A 1170 31.07 12.24 -19.85
N VAL A 1171 31.02 13.54 -19.51
CA VAL A 1171 31.11 14.63 -20.50
C VAL A 1171 32.43 14.59 -21.26
N ASP A 1172 33.55 14.40 -20.55
CA ASP A 1172 34.87 14.28 -21.16
C ASP A 1172 34.96 13.04 -22.07
N SER A 1173 34.37 11.91 -21.66
CA SER A 1173 34.27 10.70 -22.49
C SER A 1173 33.49 10.95 -23.79
N VAL A 1174 32.36 11.66 -23.72
CA VAL A 1174 31.56 12.02 -24.90
C VAL A 1174 32.35 12.97 -25.82
N ILE A 1175 33.06 13.96 -25.27
CA ILE A 1175 33.93 14.86 -26.04
C ILE A 1175 35.06 14.08 -26.72
N GLU A 1176 35.74 13.19 -25.99
CA GLU A 1176 36.88 12.43 -26.50
C GLU A 1176 36.49 11.53 -27.66
N ARG A 1177 35.35 10.83 -27.55
CA ARG A 1177 34.87 9.85 -28.51
C ARG A 1177 34.03 10.44 -29.66
N CYS A 1178 33.62 11.71 -29.57
CA CYS A 1178 32.91 12.40 -30.66
C CYS A 1178 33.82 12.53 -31.90
N LYS A 1179 33.30 12.07 -33.04
CA LYS A 1179 33.94 12.02 -34.36
C LYS A 1179 33.65 13.27 -35.20
N ASP A 1180 32.57 13.98 -34.92
CA ASP A 1180 32.26 15.28 -35.54
C ASP A 1180 33.10 16.40 -34.90
N GLU A 1181 34.14 16.84 -35.60
CA GLU A 1181 35.10 17.83 -35.10
C GLU A 1181 34.48 19.22 -34.87
N ASP A 1182 33.48 19.62 -35.66
CA ASP A 1182 32.79 20.91 -35.49
C ASP A 1182 31.89 20.89 -34.26
N LEU A 1183 31.21 19.76 -34.04
CA LEU A 1183 30.37 19.56 -32.86
C LEU A 1183 31.20 19.44 -31.58
N LYS A 1184 32.31 18.70 -31.64
CA LYS A 1184 33.27 18.55 -30.55
C LYS A 1184 33.84 19.90 -30.11
N ARG A 1185 34.24 20.74 -31.08
CA ARG A 1185 34.70 22.10 -30.81
C ARG A 1185 33.63 22.94 -30.13
N THR A 1186 32.41 22.89 -30.66
CA THR A 1186 31.26 23.61 -30.09
C THR A 1186 31.00 23.17 -28.64
N LEU A 1187 31.09 21.87 -28.35
CA LEU A 1187 30.89 21.33 -27.00
C LEU A 1187 31.93 21.86 -26.01
N ILE A 1188 33.20 21.87 -26.43
CA ILE A 1188 34.31 22.37 -25.61
C ILE A 1188 34.11 23.86 -25.30
N GLU A 1189 33.73 24.67 -26.30
CA GLU A 1189 33.45 26.10 -26.13
C GLU A 1189 32.31 26.33 -25.12
N GLU A 1190 31.23 25.55 -25.18
CA GLU A 1190 30.11 25.62 -24.23
C GLU A 1190 30.48 25.13 -22.82
N CYS A 1191 31.27 24.06 -22.71
CA CYS A 1191 31.77 23.57 -21.42
C CYS A 1191 32.69 24.58 -20.74
N ILE A 1192 33.52 25.30 -21.50
CA ILE A 1192 34.36 26.40 -20.99
C ILE A 1192 33.48 27.58 -20.57
N ARG A 1193 32.50 27.98 -21.40
CA ARG A 1193 31.55 29.06 -21.09
C ARG A 1193 30.86 28.82 -19.74
N LEU A 1194 30.50 27.57 -19.45
CA LEU A 1194 29.77 27.16 -18.25
C LEU A 1194 30.69 26.72 -17.08
N ARG A 1195 32.01 26.82 -17.21
CA ARG A 1195 33.00 26.38 -16.20
C ARG A 1195 32.89 24.90 -15.80
N ILE A 1196 32.46 24.06 -16.73
CA ILE A 1196 32.46 22.60 -16.56
C ILE A 1196 33.89 22.07 -16.75
N ARG A 1197 34.65 22.69 -17.65
CA ARG A 1197 36.04 22.37 -17.98
C ARG A 1197 36.90 23.64 -17.86
N ASP A 1198 38.11 23.49 -17.35
CA ASP A 1198 39.10 24.58 -17.33
C ASP A 1198 39.73 24.75 -18.72
N CYS A 1199 40.11 25.98 -19.08
CA CYS A 1199 40.61 26.37 -20.41
C CYS A 1199 41.81 25.55 -20.90
#